data_AF-A0A8W8IP42-F1
#
_entry.id   AF-A0A8W8IP42-F1
#
_cell.length_a   1.000
_cell.length_b   1.000
_cell.length_c   1.000
_cell.angle_alpha   90.00
_cell.angle_beta   90.00
_cell.angle_gamma   90.00
#
_symmetry.space_group_name_H-M   'P 1'
#
loop_
_entity.id
_entity.type
_entity.pdbx_description
1 polymer ?
#
loop_
_entity_poly.entity_id
_entity_poly.type
_entity_poly.pdbx_seq_one_letter_code
_entity_poly.pdbx_strand_id
1 'polypeptide(L)'
;MTSFRRKKMIGSALGWLILFWGVDQCLSQTKLLTYNAGLLQTIPNKQERGDYILANLRATDPDIVCLQEVWLARDADMISSGNVLTYPFSFSASHGQGETLIDSLPPCANISLAGVMFKILANGCTRKNTSDEQARCVLEKTGVMNLPQICISCLAISATGGFSPNRILKDCVLTSQGEVNLPGLLVLSKRPLINPVVKYFLPFTRTTVRRGYIHFQDEEVGDISCTHLTPDLGPTYVEPNLSGIFSNYAEQQLYEIITMVTDLSSASRVVIMGDLNCGPSLPGRNIQEEFETSYYHFIMSGYNNPYIKKVGLCTYCRGNPLTLAQNELTSSPPENTILDHILVRGIHVSFTQRVFTENVPGLLIPPSDHYGVQSTVVNKNSNFQYALMPCQSRYIPSTRISTRMPLREVFLLGVLLLLCGEIQASRLLTYNTFLMNSEPEFDKRATYIANNIDSTNADIICLQEVWDETEVKAIVNANKEKYPFTFSGLHSNTQDLDVSRPLRPRCLEPQAFKTLFKALANGCLNEGSEILRLQCLYEKAGYFDMSRSCISCVSLTGFDYGTLLKNCFVKRTRSNLPGLLVLSKRKLIGPSLTYFDPEKTVFNRAYISFEDESVGDIRCTHQSSPTLATTGDAYFEKNLVEKYGSWEKQNLDETKKLANSFPNNGGRAIIMGDLNAGPFTPIQGDEGYHMDSYKYYLDQGFLPSLDSECTYCIENPLSIDDVNSIIDHILVRPPANENKKYSAERVFRNSIPGEKFPPSDHYGVQLNIGEYGTPKLPYVDNLHNMLILQHYMLIL
;
A
#
# COMPACT_ATOMS: atom_id res chain seq x y z
N MET A 1 67.68 50.10 36.27
CA MET A 1 69.04 50.20 35.68
C MET A 1 69.36 48.90 34.97
N THR A 2 69.94 49.00 33.76
CA THR A 2 70.77 48.00 33.02
C THR A 2 70.33 46.53 32.90
N SER A 3 70.34 46.06 31.65
CA SER A 3 70.12 44.68 31.21
C SER A 3 71.43 43.90 31.02
N PHE A 4 71.40 42.56 31.00
CA PHE A 4 71.55 41.78 29.75
C PHE A 4 71.35 40.25 29.93
N ARG A 5 71.17 39.57 28.79
CA ARG A 5 70.90 38.11 28.63
C ARG A 5 72.07 37.20 29.01
N ARG A 6 71.78 35.95 29.40
CA ARG A 6 72.34 34.73 28.74
C ARG A 6 71.54 33.45 29.02
N LYS A 7 71.44 32.58 27.99
CA LYS A 7 70.97 31.19 28.09
C LYS A 7 72.13 30.26 28.49
N LYS A 8 71.87 29.18 29.24
CA LYS A 8 72.10 27.80 28.76
C LYS A 8 71.52 26.70 29.67
N MET A 9 71.19 25.59 29.02
CA MET A 9 70.50 24.37 29.43
C MET A 9 71.26 23.45 30.41
N ILE A 10 70.59 22.32 30.72
CA ILE A 10 71.02 21.03 31.33
C ILE A 10 70.68 20.96 32.84
N GLY A 11 69.99 19.93 33.35
CA GLY A 11 69.36 18.79 32.66
C GLY A 11 68.70 17.75 33.59
N SER A 12 67.91 16.85 33.00
CA SER A 12 67.56 15.49 33.49
C SER A 12 67.17 15.29 34.97
N ALA A 13 65.88 15.45 35.30
CA ALA A 13 65.30 14.92 36.54
C ALA A 13 63.78 14.65 36.45
N LEU A 14 63.27 14.12 35.32
CA LEU A 14 61.82 13.87 35.16
C LEU A 14 61.48 12.69 34.21
N GLY A 15 62.29 11.63 34.20
CA GLY A 15 62.19 10.51 33.24
C GLY A 15 61.69 9.17 33.79
N TRP A 16 61.42 9.04 35.09
CA TRP A 16 61.20 7.74 35.76
C TRP A 16 59.96 7.70 36.67
N LEU A 17 58.96 8.56 36.40
CA LEU A 17 57.71 8.64 37.19
C LEU A 17 56.43 8.61 36.33
N ILE A 18 56.54 8.12 35.09
CA ILE A 18 55.41 7.90 34.17
C ILE A 18 55.58 6.52 33.49
N LEU A 19 55.44 5.44 34.28
CA LEU A 19 55.47 4.05 33.76
C LEU A 19 54.49 3.09 34.47
N PHE A 20 53.68 3.57 35.43
CA PHE A 20 52.72 2.76 36.19
C PHE A 20 51.38 3.47 36.43
N TRP A 21 50.88 4.19 35.42
CA TRP A 21 49.48 4.66 35.41
C TRP A 21 48.74 4.06 34.20
N GLY A 22 47.98 2.99 34.49
CA GLY A 22 46.79 2.57 33.75
C GLY A 22 46.87 2.53 32.23
N VAL A 23 47.57 1.54 31.66
CA VAL A 23 47.13 0.98 30.37
C VAL A 23 46.06 -0.06 30.66
N ASP A 24 44.90 0.39 31.15
CA ASP A 24 43.67 -0.39 31.03
C ASP A 24 43.36 -0.46 29.54
N GLN A 25 43.82 -1.52 28.89
CA GLN A 25 43.40 -1.85 27.54
C GLN A 25 41.90 -2.15 27.63
N CYS A 26 41.06 -1.17 27.27
CA CYS A 26 39.63 -1.39 27.10
C CYS A 26 39.42 -2.45 26.02
N LEU A 27 39.31 -3.71 26.45
CA LEU A 27 38.86 -4.81 25.60
C LEU A 27 37.54 -4.37 24.98
N SER A 28 37.49 -4.29 23.64
CA SER A 28 36.25 -3.97 22.94
C SER A 28 35.17 -4.97 23.35
N GLN A 29 33.99 -4.46 23.68
CA GLN A 29 32.90 -5.21 24.29
C GLN A 29 31.58 -4.91 23.57
N THR A 30 30.75 -5.93 23.43
CA THR A 30 29.39 -5.83 22.87
C THR A 30 28.38 -6.12 23.97
N LYS A 31 27.36 -5.27 24.10
CA LYS A 31 26.19 -5.48 24.95
C LYS A 31 25.10 -6.20 24.16
N LEU A 32 24.62 -7.31 24.68
CA LEU A 32 23.56 -8.14 24.13
C LEU A 32 22.35 -8.05 25.05
N LEU A 33 21.15 -7.87 24.50
CA LEU A 33 19.87 -7.83 25.24
C LEU A 33 18.90 -8.86 24.68
N THR A 34 18.32 -9.71 25.53
CA THR A 34 17.13 -10.49 25.21
C THR A 34 15.95 -10.05 26.07
N TYR A 35 14.75 -10.05 25.50
CA TYR A 35 13.53 -9.62 26.18
C TYR A 35 12.27 -10.14 25.47
N ASN A 36 11.51 -11.00 26.14
CA ASN A 36 10.13 -11.28 25.75
C ASN A 36 9.28 -10.02 25.99
N ALA A 37 8.65 -9.52 24.93
CA ALA A 37 7.93 -8.25 24.95
C ALA A 37 6.45 -8.39 25.38
N GLY A 38 5.91 -9.62 25.44
CA GLY A 38 4.52 -9.89 25.81
C GLY A 38 3.50 -9.05 25.04
N LEU A 39 3.69 -8.85 23.72
CA LEU A 39 2.83 -7.97 22.89
C LEU A 39 1.58 -8.68 22.36
N LEU A 40 0.99 -9.57 23.15
CA LEU A 40 -0.31 -10.17 22.91
C LEU A 40 -1.45 -9.20 23.25
N GLN A 41 -2.51 -9.20 22.43
CA GLN A 41 -3.67 -8.30 22.58
C GLN A 41 -4.52 -8.58 23.82
N THR A 42 -4.26 -9.71 24.48
CA THR A 42 -4.90 -10.23 25.69
C THR A 42 -4.26 -9.73 26.98
N ILE A 43 -2.96 -9.43 26.95
CA ILE A 43 -2.24 -8.92 28.11
C ILE A 43 -2.61 -7.42 28.24
N PRO A 44 -3.15 -6.98 29.39
CA PRO A 44 -3.65 -5.61 29.57
C PRO A 44 -2.67 -4.51 29.13
N ASN A 45 -3.24 -3.37 28.74
CA ASN A 45 -2.49 -2.17 28.33
C ASN A 45 -1.41 -2.43 27.26
N LYS A 46 -1.69 -3.34 26.29
CA LYS A 46 -0.74 -3.66 25.20
C LYS A 46 -0.18 -2.42 24.52
N GLN A 47 -0.99 -1.39 24.28
CA GLN A 47 -0.55 -0.20 23.56
C GLN A 47 0.45 0.61 24.40
N GLU A 48 0.11 0.92 25.64
CA GLU A 48 0.95 1.68 26.56
C GLU A 48 2.25 0.94 26.89
N ARG A 49 2.20 -0.39 27.02
CA ARG A 49 3.39 -1.25 27.15
C ARG A 49 4.23 -1.25 25.88
N GLY A 50 3.62 -1.34 24.70
CA GLY A 50 4.30 -1.27 23.40
C GLY A 50 5.01 0.07 23.19
N ASP A 51 4.33 1.18 23.49
CA ASP A 51 4.89 2.53 23.44
C ASP A 51 6.06 2.70 24.42
N TYR A 52 5.95 2.13 25.62
CA TYR A 52 7.05 2.12 26.59
C TYR A 52 8.27 1.33 26.08
N ILE A 53 8.07 0.13 25.55
CA ILE A 53 9.15 -0.70 25.01
C ILE A 53 9.82 0.03 23.84
N LEU A 54 9.03 0.55 22.90
CA LEU A 54 9.49 1.35 21.76
C LEU A 54 10.44 2.47 22.18
N ALA A 55 10.08 3.22 23.23
CA ALA A 55 10.86 4.35 23.73
C ALA A 55 12.10 3.94 24.55
N ASN A 56 12.02 2.86 25.34
CA ASN A 56 13.02 2.53 26.36
C ASN A 56 14.04 1.46 25.95
N LEU A 57 13.90 0.79 24.81
CA LEU A 57 14.93 -0.11 24.26
C LEU A 57 16.30 0.57 24.11
N ARG A 58 16.32 1.87 23.82
CA ARG A 58 17.55 2.68 23.71
C ARG A 58 18.17 3.01 25.07
N ALA A 59 17.37 3.10 26.13
CA ALA A 59 17.82 3.52 27.46
C ALA A 59 18.74 2.48 28.13
N THR A 60 18.61 1.20 27.77
CA THR A 60 19.53 0.13 28.23
C THR A 60 20.84 0.07 27.40
N ASP A 61 20.95 0.85 26.32
CA ASP A 61 22.09 0.93 25.40
C ASP A 61 22.72 -0.43 25.00
N PRO A 62 21.95 -1.48 24.63
CA PRO A 62 22.51 -2.67 24.01
C PRO A 62 23.03 -2.37 22.59
N ASP A 63 23.93 -3.19 22.07
CA ASP A 63 24.41 -3.11 20.69
C ASP A 63 23.62 -4.04 19.77
N ILE A 64 23.16 -5.16 20.32
CA ILE A 64 22.31 -6.16 19.65
C ILE A 64 21.15 -6.53 20.59
N VAL A 65 19.93 -6.52 20.06
CA VAL A 65 18.68 -6.85 20.76
C VAL A 65 18.00 -8.03 20.06
N CYS A 66 17.52 -8.97 20.86
CA CYS A 66 16.67 -10.08 20.45
C CYS A 66 15.34 -9.99 21.21
N LEU A 67 14.25 -9.67 20.50
CA LEU A 67 12.90 -9.58 21.05
C LEU A 67 12.08 -10.81 20.73
N GLN A 68 11.31 -11.28 21.72
CA GLN A 68 10.31 -12.35 21.57
C GLN A 68 8.90 -11.78 21.71
N GLU A 69 7.91 -12.53 21.24
CA GLU A 69 6.48 -12.19 21.27
C GLU A 69 6.11 -10.88 20.54
N VAL A 70 6.91 -10.50 19.55
CA VAL A 70 6.55 -9.47 18.58
C VAL A 70 5.71 -10.13 17.47
N TRP A 71 4.50 -10.57 17.85
CA TRP A 71 3.67 -11.49 17.06
C TRP A 71 3.04 -10.89 15.80
N LEU A 72 2.84 -9.57 15.74
CA LEU A 72 2.23 -8.90 14.58
C LEU A 72 3.30 -8.17 13.77
N ALA A 73 3.23 -8.25 12.44
CA ALA A 73 4.17 -7.57 11.53
C ALA A 73 4.22 -6.06 11.80
N ARG A 74 3.05 -5.43 11.93
CA ARG A 74 2.92 -4.00 12.28
C ARG A 74 3.65 -3.60 13.58
N ASP A 75 3.71 -4.50 14.57
CA ASP A 75 4.31 -4.20 15.87
C ASP A 75 5.84 -4.32 15.73
N ALA A 76 6.33 -5.24 14.89
CA ALA A 76 7.73 -5.31 14.51
C ALA A 76 8.17 -4.07 13.71
N ASP A 77 7.38 -3.63 12.72
CA ASP A 77 7.63 -2.42 11.93
C ASP A 77 7.65 -1.16 12.79
N MET A 78 6.72 -1.04 13.72
CA MET A 78 6.66 0.09 14.66
C MET A 78 7.93 0.13 15.51
N ILE A 79 8.34 -1.02 16.07
CA ILE A 79 9.54 -1.14 16.90
C ILE A 79 10.80 -0.82 16.09
N SER A 80 10.98 -1.41 14.90
CA SER A 80 12.16 -1.18 14.06
C SER A 80 12.23 0.27 13.56
N SER A 81 11.14 0.79 12.97
CA SER A 81 11.09 2.13 12.38
C SER A 81 11.29 3.24 13.42
N GLY A 82 10.65 3.13 14.59
CA GLY A 82 10.86 4.09 15.67
C GLY A 82 12.29 4.02 16.24
N ASN A 83 12.96 2.86 16.12
CA ASN A 83 14.31 2.65 16.61
C ASN A 83 15.44 2.90 15.60
N VAL A 84 15.15 3.06 14.30
CA VAL A 84 16.14 3.06 13.19
C VAL A 84 17.36 3.97 13.37
N LEU A 85 17.22 5.13 14.02
CA LEU A 85 18.34 6.06 14.28
C LEU A 85 19.39 5.52 15.27
N THR A 86 19.05 4.48 16.05
CA THR A 86 19.96 3.82 17.00
C THR A 86 20.26 2.39 16.56
N TYR A 87 19.27 1.70 16.00
CA TYR A 87 19.42 0.36 15.44
C TYR A 87 19.10 0.39 13.94
N PRO A 88 20.03 0.85 13.08
CA PRO A 88 19.81 0.96 11.63
C PRO A 88 19.73 -0.41 10.93
N PHE A 89 20.06 -1.50 11.63
CA PHE A 89 19.93 -2.85 11.11
C PHE A 89 18.87 -3.61 11.92
N SER A 90 17.80 -4.04 11.27
CA SER A 90 16.74 -4.85 11.86
C SER A 90 16.40 -6.05 10.96
N PHE A 91 15.89 -7.12 11.57
CA PHE A 91 15.44 -8.30 10.84
C PHE A 91 14.34 -9.07 11.58
N SER A 92 13.27 -9.41 10.86
CA SER A 92 12.28 -10.41 11.27
C SER A 92 11.84 -11.24 10.06
N ALA A 93 10.96 -12.21 10.24
CA ALA A 93 10.41 -12.96 9.12
C ALA A 93 9.45 -12.14 8.23
N SER A 94 8.81 -11.12 8.80
CA SER A 94 7.93 -10.18 8.09
C SER A 94 8.63 -8.91 7.62
N HIS A 95 9.91 -8.72 7.97
CA HIS A 95 10.66 -7.48 7.74
C HIS A 95 12.12 -7.80 7.38
N GLY A 96 12.40 -7.94 6.09
CA GLY A 96 13.74 -7.96 5.49
C GLY A 96 14.14 -6.59 4.95
N GLN A 97 15.43 -6.34 4.78
CA GLN A 97 15.92 -5.03 4.30
C GLN A 97 15.36 -4.67 2.91
N GLY A 98 14.52 -3.64 2.86
CA GLY A 98 14.11 -2.96 1.62
C GLY A 98 12.63 -3.09 1.25
N GLU A 99 11.89 -4.04 1.83
CA GLU A 99 10.46 -4.21 1.52
C GLU A 99 9.59 -3.45 2.53
N THR A 100 9.13 -2.26 2.14
CA THR A 100 7.99 -1.62 2.80
C THR A 100 6.75 -2.49 2.61
N LEU A 101 6.04 -2.83 3.70
CA LEU A 101 4.76 -3.52 3.69
C LEU A 101 3.67 -2.68 2.98
N ILE A 102 3.63 -2.82 1.66
CA ILE A 102 2.59 -2.33 0.76
C ILE A 102 1.79 -3.55 0.31
N ASP A 103 0.49 -3.55 0.58
CA ASP A 103 -0.49 -4.55 0.14
C ASP A 103 -0.33 -6.00 0.66
N SER A 104 -0.05 -6.21 1.95
CA SER A 104 -0.29 -7.53 2.55
C SER A 104 -1.80 -7.86 2.61
N LEU A 105 -2.18 -9.03 2.11
CA LEU A 105 -3.53 -9.58 2.25
C LEU A 105 -3.75 -10.05 3.71
N PRO A 106 -4.99 -10.02 4.23
CA PRO A 106 -5.31 -10.64 5.52
C PRO A 106 -4.82 -12.11 5.60
N PRO A 107 -4.36 -12.59 6.77
CA PRO A 107 -3.81 -13.94 6.93
C PRO A 107 -4.65 -15.09 6.38
N CYS A 108 -5.98 -14.92 6.34
CA CYS A 108 -6.92 -15.92 5.86
C CYS A 108 -7.66 -15.52 4.56
N ALA A 109 -7.19 -14.50 3.82
CA ALA A 109 -7.92 -13.90 2.69
C ALA A 109 -8.33 -14.89 1.59
N ASN A 110 -7.46 -15.85 1.26
CA ASN A 110 -7.69 -16.82 0.18
C ASN A 110 -8.46 -18.08 0.64
N ILE A 111 -9.26 -17.98 1.71
CA ILE A 111 -9.87 -19.15 2.36
C ILE A 111 -11.29 -18.86 2.86
N SER A 112 -12.23 -19.74 2.52
CA SER A 112 -13.55 -19.74 3.14
C SER A 112 -13.50 -20.27 4.59
N LEU A 113 -13.28 -19.35 5.54
CA LEU A 113 -13.37 -19.66 6.97
C LEU A 113 -14.78 -20.05 7.43
N ALA A 114 -15.82 -19.80 6.62
CA ALA A 114 -17.20 -20.13 6.95
C ALA A 114 -17.38 -21.61 7.36
N GLY A 115 -16.70 -22.54 6.69
CA GLY A 115 -16.74 -23.97 7.04
C GLY A 115 -16.10 -24.29 8.40
N VAL A 116 -15.02 -23.60 8.77
CA VAL A 116 -14.36 -23.76 10.08
C VAL A 116 -15.21 -23.13 11.18
N MET A 117 -15.69 -21.90 10.97
CA MET A 117 -16.57 -21.20 11.91
C MET A 117 -17.88 -21.96 12.16
N PHE A 118 -18.50 -22.51 11.11
CA PHE A 118 -19.68 -23.37 11.25
C PHE A 118 -19.38 -24.59 12.13
N LYS A 119 -18.27 -25.29 11.89
CA LYS A 119 -17.87 -26.45 12.71
C LYS A 119 -17.54 -26.10 14.16
N ILE A 120 -16.98 -24.91 14.43
CA ILE A 120 -16.75 -24.41 15.80
C ILE A 120 -18.07 -24.29 16.56
N LEU A 121 -19.09 -23.72 15.93
CA LEU A 121 -20.42 -23.56 16.51
C LEU A 121 -21.17 -24.90 16.62
N ALA A 122 -21.16 -25.71 15.56
CA ALA A 122 -21.87 -26.98 15.49
C ALA A 122 -21.35 -28.04 16.49
N ASN A 123 -20.02 -28.09 16.70
CA ASN A 123 -19.42 -28.96 17.73
C ASN A 123 -19.48 -28.35 19.15
N GLY A 124 -20.05 -27.15 19.31
CA GLY A 124 -20.15 -26.47 20.60
C GLY A 124 -18.80 -26.11 21.22
N CYS A 125 -17.76 -25.87 20.42
CA CYS A 125 -16.41 -25.57 20.94
C CYS A 125 -16.34 -24.24 21.71
N THR A 126 -17.30 -23.33 21.47
CA THR A 126 -17.48 -22.09 22.25
C THR A 126 -18.18 -22.30 23.60
N ARG A 127 -18.67 -23.51 23.90
CA ARG A 127 -19.38 -23.87 25.14
C ARG A 127 -18.58 -24.81 26.05
N LYS A 128 -17.26 -24.86 25.86
CA LYS A 128 -16.34 -25.63 26.70
C LYS A 128 -16.00 -24.83 27.96
N ASN A 129 -15.71 -25.55 29.05
CA ASN A 129 -15.58 -24.93 30.38
C ASN A 129 -14.16 -24.40 30.65
N THR A 130 -13.16 -24.91 29.92
CA THR A 130 -11.76 -24.45 29.99
C THR A 130 -11.23 -24.04 28.63
N SER A 131 -10.16 -23.24 28.63
CA SER A 131 -9.34 -22.90 27.46
C SER A 131 -8.89 -24.14 26.69
N ASP A 132 -8.47 -25.17 27.40
CA ASP A 132 -7.81 -26.35 26.83
C ASP A 132 -8.83 -27.27 26.15
N GLU A 133 -10.00 -27.42 26.78
CA GLU A 133 -11.14 -28.10 26.15
C GLU A 133 -11.62 -27.38 24.88
N GLN A 134 -11.65 -26.03 24.93
CA GLN A 134 -11.99 -25.21 23.77
C GLN A 134 -10.95 -25.36 22.65
N ALA A 135 -9.67 -25.20 22.96
CA ALA A 135 -8.56 -25.34 22.02
C ALA A 135 -8.57 -26.73 21.37
N ARG A 136 -8.61 -27.80 22.17
CA ARG A 136 -8.69 -29.18 21.68
C ARG A 136 -9.91 -29.41 20.78
N CYS A 137 -11.09 -28.90 21.17
CA CYS A 137 -12.29 -28.99 20.34
C CYS A 137 -12.12 -28.28 18.98
N VAL A 138 -11.54 -27.07 18.99
CA VAL A 138 -11.27 -26.31 17.76
C VAL A 138 -10.26 -27.05 16.88
N LEU A 139 -9.14 -27.49 17.45
CA LEU A 139 -8.04 -28.12 16.71
C LEU A 139 -8.45 -29.47 16.10
N GLU A 140 -9.16 -30.32 16.86
CA GLU A 140 -9.56 -31.65 16.40
C GLU A 140 -10.83 -31.68 15.52
N LYS A 141 -11.86 -30.88 15.84
CA LYS A 141 -13.21 -31.09 15.27
C LYS A 141 -13.58 -30.15 14.12
N THR A 142 -12.75 -29.15 13.83
CA THR A 142 -13.11 -28.08 12.89
C THR A 142 -12.34 -28.12 11.57
N GLY A 143 -11.19 -28.80 11.54
CA GLY A 143 -10.29 -28.79 10.40
C GLY A 143 -9.45 -27.51 10.27
N VAL A 144 -9.32 -26.72 11.34
CA VAL A 144 -8.46 -25.52 11.37
C VAL A 144 -7.01 -25.82 10.94
N MET A 145 -6.48 -27.01 11.26
CA MET A 145 -5.11 -27.42 10.85
C MET A 145 -4.96 -27.72 9.35
N ASN A 146 -6.06 -27.76 8.60
CA ASN A 146 -6.04 -27.87 7.14
C ASN A 146 -5.77 -26.52 6.45
N LEU A 147 -5.86 -25.40 7.18
CA LEU A 147 -5.58 -24.06 6.69
C LEU A 147 -4.07 -23.83 6.44
N PRO A 148 -3.67 -22.80 5.67
CA PRO A 148 -2.28 -22.35 5.59
C PRO A 148 -1.76 -21.86 6.94
N GLN A 149 -0.46 -22.07 7.19
CA GLN A 149 0.18 -21.78 8.47
C GLN A 149 -0.02 -20.35 8.99
N ILE A 150 0.00 -19.35 8.10
CA ILE A 150 -0.19 -17.94 8.48
C ILE A 150 -1.60 -17.68 9.03
N CYS A 151 -2.62 -18.33 8.44
CA CYS A 151 -3.99 -18.27 8.92
C CYS A 151 -4.15 -19.04 10.25
N ILE A 152 -3.58 -20.26 10.37
CA ILE A 152 -3.58 -21.03 11.62
C ILE A 152 -3.02 -20.18 12.78
N SER A 153 -1.85 -19.57 12.58
CA SER A 153 -1.20 -18.79 13.63
C SER A 153 -1.92 -17.49 13.94
N CYS A 154 -2.50 -16.79 12.95
CA CYS A 154 -3.36 -15.65 13.24
C CYS A 154 -4.57 -16.06 14.10
N LEU A 155 -5.22 -17.19 13.78
CA LEU A 155 -6.35 -17.70 14.56
C LEU A 155 -5.93 -18.06 15.99
N ALA A 156 -4.78 -18.71 16.18
CA ALA A 156 -4.25 -19.07 17.49
C ALA A 156 -3.92 -17.83 18.35
N ILE A 157 -3.21 -16.84 17.78
CA ILE A 157 -2.84 -15.58 18.43
C ILE A 157 -4.08 -14.70 18.71
N SER A 158 -5.08 -14.73 17.83
CA SER A 158 -6.34 -13.97 18.03
C SER A 158 -7.28 -14.62 19.04
N ALA A 159 -7.22 -15.95 19.19
CA ALA A 159 -8.03 -16.73 20.12
C ALA A 159 -7.36 -16.93 21.50
N THR A 160 -6.12 -16.45 21.69
CA THR A 160 -5.52 -16.34 23.02
C THR A 160 -6.49 -15.56 23.94
N GLY A 161 -6.61 -15.96 25.20
CA GLY A 161 -7.56 -15.35 26.15
C GLY A 161 -9.05 -15.57 25.82
N GLY A 162 -9.38 -16.44 24.86
CA GLY A 162 -10.75 -16.87 24.55
C GLY A 162 -11.19 -16.62 23.12
N PHE A 163 -12.00 -17.54 22.58
CA PHE A 163 -12.48 -17.46 21.20
C PHE A 163 -13.49 -16.32 20.98
N SER A 164 -13.12 -15.31 20.17
CA SER A 164 -14.01 -14.21 19.77
C SER A 164 -14.18 -14.14 18.25
N PRO A 165 -15.38 -14.47 17.69
CA PRO A 165 -15.64 -14.41 16.25
C PRO A 165 -15.36 -13.03 15.64
N ASN A 166 -15.73 -11.96 16.35
CA ASN A 166 -15.55 -10.59 15.86
C ASN A 166 -14.07 -10.18 15.79
N ARG A 167 -13.25 -10.62 16.76
CA ARG A 167 -11.80 -10.37 16.74
C ARG A 167 -11.14 -11.14 15.60
N ILE A 168 -11.43 -12.44 15.49
CA ILE A 168 -10.93 -13.31 14.42
C ILE A 168 -11.28 -12.76 13.05
N LEU A 169 -12.54 -12.36 12.84
CA LEU A 169 -13.00 -11.79 11.58
C LEU A 169 -12.24 -10.49 11.25
N LYS A 170 -12.12 -9.57 12.22
CA LYS A 170 -11.40 -8.31 12.03
C LYS A 170 -9.91 -8.52 11.72
N ASP A 171 -9.23 -9.28 12.56
CA ASP A 171 -7.76 -9.32 12.59
C ASP A 171 -7.19 -10.34 11.58
N CYS A 172 -7.87 -11.46 11.32
CA CYS A 172 -7.39 -12.49 10.40
C CYS A 172 -8.03 -12.50 9.00
N VAL A 173 -9.19 -11.84 8.80
CA VAL A 173 -10.00 -11.99 7.58
C VAL A 173 -10.26 -10.67 6.85
N LEU A 174 -10.62 -9.61 7.59
CA LEU A 174 -11.03 -8.34 7.00
C LEU A 174 -9.88 -7.34 6.84
N THR A 175 -8.80 -7.48 7.61
CA THR A 175 -7.70 -6.50 7.64
C THR A 175 -6.34 -7.20 7.72
N SER A 176 -5.31 -6.54 7.22
CA SER A 176 -3.91 -6.91 7.49
C SER A 176 -3.44 -6.55 8.91
N GLN A 177 -4.30 -6.03 9.79
CA GLN A 177 -3.90 -5.65 11.16
C GLN A 177 -3.48 -6.83 12.02
N GLY A 178 -3.89 -8.06 11.68
CA GLY A 178 -3.43 -9.30 12.28
C GLY A 178 -2.43 -10.08 11.43
N GLU A 179 -1.77 -9.44 10.45
CA GLU A 179 -0.61 -10.04 9.79
C GLU A 179 0.44 -10.46 10.83
N VAL A 180 0.83 -11.74 10.79
CA VAL A 180 1.66 -12.35 11.82
C VAL A 180 3.13 -12.39 11.42
N ASN A 181 3.98 -11.87 12.30
CA ASN A 181 5.43 -12.06 12.23
C ASN A 181 5.77 -13.41 12.88
N LEU A 182 5.92 -14.48 12.11
CA LEU A 182 6.27 -15.82 12.63
C LEU A 182 7.78 -16.06 12.48
N PRO A 183 8.54 -16.41 13.53
CA PRO A 183 8.09 -17.08 14.75
C PRO A 183 7.93 -16.16 15.98
N GLY A 184 7.51 -14.90 15.80
CA GLY A 184 7.32 -13.92 16.89
C GLY A 184 8.58 -13.16 17.30
N LEU A 185 9.60 -13.15 16.44
CA LEU A 185 10.94 -12.64 16.75
C LEU A 185 11.28 -11.36 15.97
N LEU A 186 12.05 -10.48 16.60
CA LEU A 186 12.66 -9.30 15.97
C LEU A 186 14.07 -9.10 16.50
N VAL A 187 15.04 -8.97 15.59
CA VAL A 187 16.41 -8.55 15.92
C VAL A 187 16.59 -7.08 15.56
N LEU A 188 17.24 -6.32 16.46
CA LEU A 188 17.70 -4.96 16.23
C LEU A 188 19.22 -4.89 16.51
N SER A 189 19.97 -4.14 15.73
CA SER A 189 21.43 -4.04 15.88
C SER A 189 21.98 -2.67 15.46
N LYS A 190 23.01 -2.21 16.16
CA LYS A 190 23.83 -1.05 15.79
C LYS A 190 24.77 -1.35 14.60
N ARG A 191 25.07 -2.64 14.37
CA ARG A 191 26.02 -3.14 13.36
C ARG A 191 25.33 -4.03 12.31
N PRO A 192 25.90 -4.18 11.10
CA PRO A 192 25.32 -5.04 10.07
C PRO A 192 25.07 -6.47 10.55
N LEU A 193 23.88 -6.99 10.25
CA LEU A 193 23.56 -8.41 10.42
C LEU A 193 24.10 -9.16 9.20
N ILE A 194 25.10 -10.03 9.38
CA ILE A 194 25.69 -10.79 8.27
C ILE A 194 24.88 -12.07 8.06
N ASN A 195 24.43 -12.29 6.81
CA ASN A 195 23.63 -13.46 6.40
C ASN A 195 22.42 -13.79 7.31
N PRO A 196 21.55 -12.81 7.64
CA PRO A 196 20.41 -13.06 8.52
C PRO A 196 19.38 -13.99 7.86
N VAL A 197 18.93 -15.01 8.60
CA VAL A 197 18.01 -16.03 8.11
C VAL A 197 17.07 -16.50 9.22
N VAL A 198 15.81 -16.74 8.87
CA VAL A 198 14.83 -17.40 9.75
C VAL A 198 14.85 -18.91 9.49
N LYS A 199 15.08 -19.70 10.54
CA LYS A 199 15.04 -21.16 10.50
C LYS A 199 13.91 -21.68 11.39
N TYR A 200 13.00 -22.46 10.83
CA TYR A 200 11.92 -23.10 11.58
C TYR A 200 12.33 -24.51 12.01
N PHE A 201 12.00 -24.90 13.24
CA PHE A 201 12.32 -26.25 13.75
C PHE A 201 11.57 -27.36 13.02
N LEU A 202 10.33 -27.08 12.62
CA LEU A 202 9.44 -28.01 11.92
C LEU A 202 8.95 -27.35 10.61
N PRO A 203 9.82 -27.20 9.59
CA PRO A 203 9.54 -26.37 8.43
C PRO A 203 8.40 -26.91 7.55
N PHE A 204 8.17 -28.23 7.55
CA PHE A 204 7.16 -28.89 6.72
C PHE A 204 5.87 -29.28 7.47
N THR A 205 5.81 -29.05 8.79
CA THR A 205 4.66 -29.44 9.62
C THR A 205 3.86 -28.21 10.03
N ARG A 206 2.53 -28.29 9.89
CA ARG A 206 1.64 -27.21 10.35
C ARG A 206 1.43 -27.31 11.86
N THR A 207 1.64 -26.22 12.56
CA THR A 207 1.57 -26.08 14.03
C THR A 207 0.63 -24.93 14.40
N THR A 208 0.16 -24.85 15.64
CA THR A 208 -0.72 -23.73 16.05
C THR A 208 0.01 -22.40 15.94
N VAL A 209 1.23 -22.33 16.47
CA VAL A 209 2.16 -21.21 16.33
C VAL A 209 3.49 -21.73 15.82
N ARG A 210 3.91 -21.29 14.63
CA ARG A 210 5.15 -21.78 14.01
C ARG A 210 6.38 -21.22 14.74
N ARG A 211 7.12 -22.09 15.45
CA ARG A 211 8.36 -21.73 16.17
C ARG A 211 9.61 -21.92 15.33
N GLY A 212 10.67 -21.20 15.70
CA GLY A 212 11.94 -21.14 14.99
C GLY A 212 12.87 -20.12 15.62
N TYR A 213 14.00 -19.87 14.97
CA TYR A 213 15.03 -18.93 15.41
C TYR A 213 15.53 -18.06 14.25
N ILE A 214 15.94 -16.83 14.55
CA ILE A 214 16.67 -15.94 13.64
C ILE A 214 18.15 -16.17 13.89
N HIS A 215 18.89 -16.55 12.85
CA HIS A 215 20.33 -16.74 12.88
C HIS A 215 21.03 -15.68 12.02
N PHE A 216 22.14 -15.15 12.51
CA PHE A 216 23.00 -14.21 11.79
C PHE A 216 24.42 -14.24 12.36
N GLN A 217 25.35 -13.60 11.67
CA GLN A 217 26.72 -13.39 12.12
C GLN A 217 26.97 -11.91 12.43
N ASP A 218 27.80 -11.67 13.45
CA ASP A 218 28.34 -10.36 13.80
C ASP A 218 29.87 -10.45 13.87
N GLU A 219 30.57 -9.49 13.27
CA GLU A 219 32.03 -9.54 13.11
C GLU A 219 32.78 -9.56 14.45
N GLU A 220 32.22 -8.92 15.48
CA GLU A 220 32.84 -8.75 16.79
C GLU A 220 32.49 -9.88 17.75
N VAL A 221 31.30 -10.46 17.64
CA VAL A 221 30.81 -11.51 18.56
C VAL A 221 31.06 -12.91 17.99
N GLY A 222 30.61 -13.20 16.78
CA GLY A 222 30.51 -14.54 16.19
C GLY A 222 29.10 -14.84 15.68
N ASP A 223 28.72 -16.11 15.72
CA ASP A 223 27.39 -16.59 15.34
C ASP A 223 26.37 -16.29 16.46
N ILE A 224 25.22 -15.72 16.11
CA ILE A 224 24.15 -15.34 17.05
C ILE A 224 22.84 -15.96 16.58
N SER A 225 22.12 -16.59 17.51
CA SER A 225 20.76 -17.08 17.30
C SER A 225 19.80 -16.45 18.32
N CYS A 226 18.77 -15.78 17.81
CA CYS A 226 17.64 -15.24 18.55
C CYS A 226 16.46 -16.21 18.46
N THR A 227 15.82 -16.61 19.57
CA THR A 227 14.78 -17.66 19.56
C THR A 227 13.65 -17.44 20.57
N HIS A 228 12.54 -18.18 20.42
CA HIS A 228 11.50 -18.38 21.43
C HIS A 228 11.05 -19.86 21.39
N LEU A 229 11.56 -20.67 22.33
CA LEU A 229 11.31 -22.13 22.38
C LEU A 229 9.93 -22.48 22.94
N THR A 230 9.48 -23.72 22.73
CA THR A 230 8.17 -24.21 23.21
C THR A 230 8.03 -24.13 24.74
N PRO A 231 7.01 -23.42 25.28
CA PRO A 231 6.70 -23.36 26.71
C PRO A 231 5.95 -24.58 27.22
N ASP A 232 5.88 -24.72 28.55
CA ASP A 232 4.90 -25.60 29.17
C ASP A 232 3.50 -24.97 29.08
N LEU A 233 2.68 -25.49 28.17
CA LEU A 233 1.26 -25.12 28.03
C LEU A 233 0.33 -26.02 28.86
N GLY A 234 0.89 -26.73 29.85
CA GLY A 234 0.17 -27.57 30.79
C GLY A 234 0.17 -29.07 30.44
N PRO A 235 -0.50 -29.90 31.27
CA PRO A 235 -0.35 -31.35 31.26
C PRO A 235 -0.96 -32.06 30.03
N THR A 236 -1.66 -31.33 29.15
CA THR A 236 -2.24 -31.88 27.92
C THR A 236 -1.52 -31.31 26.70
N TYR A 237 -0.85 -32.18 25.95
CA TYR A 237 -0.26 -31.83 24.67
C TYR A 237 -1.36 -31.63 23.61
N VAL A 238 -1.51 -30.42 23.07
CA VAL A 238 -2.61 -30.06 22.14
C VAL A 238 -2.15 -29.66 20.73
N GLU A 239 -1.00 -30.17 20.26
CA GLU A 239 -0.56 -30.04 18.86
C GLU A 239 -0.93 -31.30 18.05
N PRO A 240 -2.10 -31.36 17.36
CA PRO A 240 -2.60 -32.60 16.76
C PRO A 240 -1.73 -33.13 15.61
N ASN A 241 -1.03 -32.26 14.89
CA ASN A 241 -0.11 -32.67 13.82
C ASN A 241 1.24 -33.17 14.36
N LEU A 242 1.51 -33.00 15.66
CA LEU A 242 2.74 -33.43 16.33
C LEU A 242 2.50 -34.55 17.34
N SER A 243 1.26 -34.91 17.67
CA SER A 243 0.92 -35.92 18.68
C SER A 243 1.38 -37.35 18.36
N GLY A 244 1.85 -37.60 17.14
CA GLY A 244 2.52 -38.85 16.74
C GLY A 244 4.06 -38.75 16.68
N ILE A 245 4.62 -37.60 17.04
CA ILE A 245 6.07 -37.30 17.02
C ILE A 245 6.57 -37.00 18.44
N PHE A 246 5.80 -36.24 19.21
CA PHE A 246 6.09 -35.87 20.60
C PHE A 246 4.91 -36.22 21.51
N SER A 247 5.21 -36.69 22.71
CA SER A 247 4.23 -37.08 23.74
C SER A 247 3.82 -35.92 24.64
N ASN A 248 4.66 -34.87 24.70
CA ASN A 248 4.54 -33.71 25.58
C ASN A 248 5.39 -32.53 25.08
N TYR A 249 5.20 -31.34 25.67
CA TYR A 249 5.94 -30.12 25.32
C TYR A 249 7.44 -30.20 25.62
N ALA A 250 7.86 -30.95 26.65
CA ALA A 250 9.27 -31.13 26.99
C ALA A 250 10.03 -31.89 25.88
N GLU A 251 9.44 -32.95 25.32
CA GLU A 251 10.00 -33.69 24.19
C GLU A 251 10.11 -32.83 22.93
N GLN A 252 9.10 -32.01 22.63
CA GLN A 252 9.15 -31.05 21.53
C GLN A 252 10.27 -30.01 21.76
N GLN A 253 10.35 -29.40 22.93
CA GLN A 253 11.36 -28.38 23.22
C GLN A 253 12.78 -28.96 23.17
N LEU A 254 12.99 -30.16 23.70
CA LEU A 254 14.29 -30.85 23.62
C LEU A 254 14.71 -31.09 22.16
N TYR A 255 13.77 -31.43 21.28
CA TYR A 255 14.04 -31.53 19.83
C TYR A 255 14.42 -30.17 19.21
N GLU A 256 13.73 -29.08 19.57
CA GLU A 256 14.05 -27.72 19.11
C GLU A 256 15.49 -27.32 19.53
N ILE A 257 15.87 -27.66 20.76
CA ILE A 257 17.22 -27.41 21.32
C ILE A 257 18.29 -28.25 20.61
N ILE A 258 18.08 -29.56 20.47
CA ILE A 258 19.00 -30.46 19.77
C ILE A 258 19.23 -29.95 18.34
N THR A 259 18.17 -29.52 17.66
CA THR A 259 18.24 -28.96 16.31
C THR A 259 19.11 -27.70 16.27
N MET A 260 18.84 -26.72 17.13
CA MET A 260 19.62 -25.47 17.19
C MET A 260 21.09 -25.68 17.60
N VAL A 261 21.34 -26.56 18.57
CA VAL A 261 22.70 -26.91 19.01
C VAL A 261 23.49 -27.61 17.90
N THR A 262 22.84 -28.50 17.15
CA THR A 262 23.44 -29.22 16.01
C THR A 262 23.77 -28.26 14.87
N ASP A 263 22.83 -27.39 14.49
CA ASP A 263 23.02 -26.37 13.45
C ASP A 263 24.18 -25.42 13.75
N LEU A 264 24.41 -25.11 15.03
CA LEU A 264 25.49 -24.22 15.50
C LEU A 264 26.76 -25.00 15.90
N SER A 265 26.83 -26.31 15.69
CA SER A 265 27.92 -27.16 16.22
C SER A 265 29.31 -26.81 15.68
N SER A 266 29.41 -26.37 14.41
CA SER A 266 30.67 -25.99 13.75
C SER A 266 31.20 -24.61 14.15
N ALA A 267 30.35 -23.76 14.75
CA ALA A 267 30.70 -22.39 15.10
C ALA A 267 31.56 -22.32 16.38
N SER A 268 32.72 -21.65 16.27
CA SER A 268 33.71 -21.53 17.35
C SER A 268 33.34 -20.51 18.44
N ARG A 269 32.50 -19.53 18.10
CA ARG A 269 31.96 -18.50 19.00
C ARG A 269 30.49 -18.34 18.73
N VAL A 270 29.66 -18.69 19.73
CA VAL A 270 28.20 -18.74 19.58
C VAL A 270 27.51 -18.03 20.73
N VAL A 271 26.47 -17.27 20.41
CA VAL A 271 25.44 -16.80 21.33
C VAL A 271 24.10 -17.43 20.96
N ILE A 272 23.42 -18.01 21.94
CA ILE A 272 21.99 -18.33 21.85
C ILE A 272 21.29 -17.44 22.87
N MET A 273 20.35 -16.63 22.41
CA MET A 273 19.63 -15.69 23.26
C MET A 273 18.13 -15.68 22.92
N GLY A 274 17.32 -15.54 23.95
CA GLY A 274 15.87 -15.61 23.80
C GLY A 274 15.18 -16.02 25.08
N ASP A 275 13.86 -16.10 24.98
CA ASP A 275 13.03 -16.89 25.88
C ASP A 275 13.20 -18.37 25.50
N LEU A 276 13.88 -19.12 26.35
CA LEU A 276 14.16 -20.54 26.13
C LEU A 276 13.15 -21.45 26.83
N ASN A 277 12.18 -20.89 27.58
CA ASN A 277 11.19 -21.64 28.38
C ASN A 277 11.79 -22.85 29.13
N CYS A 278 13.00 -22.70 29.66
CA CYS A 278 13.67 -23.72 30.45
C CYS A 278 14.70 -23.10 31.38
N GLY A 279 14.90 -23.69 32.56
CA GLY A 279 15.85 -23.20 33.56
C GLY A 279 16.08 -24.18 34.70
N PRO A 280 17.21 -24.05 35.42
CA PRO A 280 17.55 -24.90 36.56
C PRO A 280 16.91 -24.40 37.85
N SER A 281 16.67 -25.34 38.77
CA SER A 281 16.23 -25.02 40.13
C SER A 281 17.32 -24.24 40.87
N LEU A 282 16.98 -23.13 41.54
CA LEU A 282 17.88 -22.45 42.49
C LEU A 282 17.17 -22.26 43.84
N PRO A 283 17.09 -23.31 44.68
CA PRO A 283 16.34 -23.27 45.94
C PRO A 283 16.73 -22.13 46.87
N GLY A 284 18.04 -21.82 46.96
CA GLY A 284 18.56 -20.70 47.75
C GLY A 284 18.19 -19.30 47.26
N ARG A 285 17.52 -19.18 46.11
CA ARG A 285 16.96 -17.94 45.55
C ARG A 285 15.45 -18.03 45.29
N ASN A 286 14.79 -19.10 45.74
CA ASN A 286 13.38 -19.38 45.47
C ASN A 286 13.05 -19.32 43.96
N ILE A 287 13.87 -20.00 43.15
CA ILE A 287 13.66 -20.24 41.72
C ILE A 287 13.39 -21.73 41.54
N GLN A 288 12.34 -22.05 40.79
CA GLN A 288 11.98 -23.42 40.42
C GLN A 288 12.51 -23.74 39.02
N GLU A 289 12.71 -25.03 38.76
CA GLU A 289 13.07 -25.54 37.44
C GLU A 289 11.91 -25.48 36.44
N GLU A 290 12.24 -25.33 35.16
CA GLU A 290 11.31 -25.54 34.06
C GLU A 290 12.05 -26.32 32.97
N PHE A 291 11.49 -27.45 32.52
CA PHE A 291 12.12 -28.41 31.60
C PHE A 291 13.63 -28.60 31.83
N GLU A 292 14.04 -28.95 33.06
CA GLU A 292 15.46 -28.91 33.47
C GLU A 292 16.41 -29.73 32.56
N THR A 293 15.94 -30.86 32.04
CA THR A 293 16.65 -31.71 31.07
C THR A 293 17.01 -30.95 29.79
N SER A 294 16.08 -30.14 29.28
CA SER A 294 16.28 -29.27 28.11
C SER A 294 17.35 -28.21 28.38
N TYR A 295 17.29 -27.57 29.56
CA TYR A 295 18.30 -26.60 29.99
C TYR A 295 19.70 -27.23 30.08
N TYR A 296 19.84 -28.40 30.71
CA TYR A 296 21.15 -29.06 30.82
C TYR A 296 21.70 -29.54 29.48
N HIS A 297 20.87 -29.77 28.45
CA HIS A 297 21.36 -30.11 27.13
C HIS A 297 22.30 -29.01 26.58
N PHE A 298 21.95 -27.73 26.73
CA PHE A 298 22.84 -26.63 26.38
C PHE A 298 24.17 -26.67 27.16
N ILE A 299 24.10 -26.90 28.47
CA ILE A 299 25.30 -26.92 29.33
C ILE A 299 26.23 -28.08 28.96
N MET A 300 25.67 -29.27 28.68
CA MET A 300 26.41 -30.44 28.19
C MET A 300 27.00 -30.20 26.79
N SER A 301 26.35 -29.41 25.95
CA SER A 301 26.87 -28.95 24.64
C SER A 301 27.88 -27.80 24.72
N GLY A 302 28.41 -27.51 25.91
CA GLY A 302 29.50 -26.58 26.13
C GLY A 302 29.09 -25.11 26.25
N TYR A 303 27.79 -24.80 26.31
CA TYR A 303 27.32 -23.44 26.55
C TYR A 303 27.45 -23.08 28.04
N ASN A 304 27.84 -21.83 28.29
CA ASN A 304 27.92 -21.25 29.62
C ASN A 304 26.79 -20.24 29.81
N ASN A 305 26.09 -20.35 30.94
CA ASN A 305 25.08 -19.39 31.36
C ASN A 305 25.66 -18.41 32.39
N PRO A 306 25.97 -17.16 32.02
CA PRO A 306 26.48 -16.16 32.95
C PRO A 306 25.40 -15.66 33.92
N TYR A 307 24.15 -15.59 33.47
CA TYR A 307 23.03 -14.99 34.21
C TYR A 307 22.70 -15.80 35.47
N ILE A 308 22.53 -17.13 35.35
CA ILE A 308 22.30 -18.04 36.49
C ILE A 308 23.40 -17.89 37.56
N LYS A 309 24.66 -17.88 37.13
CA LYS A 309 25.83 -17.82 38.02
C LYS A 309 25.98 -16.48 38.73
N LYS A 310 25.84 -15.35 38.00
CA LYS A 310 26.12 -14.01 38.53
C LYS A 310 24.90 -13.32 39.16
N VAL A 311 23.70 -13.57 38.64
CA VAL A 311 22.45 -12.88 39.03
C VAL A 311 21.43 -13.89 39.58
N GLY A 312 20.95 -14.80 38.73
CA GLY A 312 19.98 -15.86 39.05
C GLY A 312 18.74 -15.38 39.78
N LEU A 313 18.18 -14.25 39.35
CA LEU A 313 16.84 -13.79 39.72
C LEU A 313 15.86 -14.23 38.63
N CYS A 314 14.60 -14.50 38.99
CA CYS A 314 13.56 -14.88 38.03
C CYS A 314 13.44 -13.88 36.87
N THR A 315 13.09 -14.38 35.68
CA THR A 315 12.74 -13.55 34.52
C THR A 315 11.24 -13.57 34.30
N TYR A 316 10.61 -14.74 34.43
CA TYR A 316 9.17 -14.89 34.69
C TYR A 316 8.95 -15.05 36.19
N CYS A 317 8.24 -14.12 36.83
CA CYS A 317 8.21 -14.00 38.29
C CYS A 317 6.79 -13.97 38.83
N ARG A 318 6.51 -14.75 39.89
CA ARG A 318 5.28 -14.67 40.69
C ARG A 318 4.97 -13.26 41.21
N GLY A 319 5.98 -12.44 41.42
CA GLY A 319 5.83 -11.04 41.85
C GLY A 319 5.42 -10.06 40.75
N ASN A 320 5.35 -10.49 39.48
CA ASN A 320 4.92 -9.66 38.36
C ASN A 320 3.38 -9.64 38.29
N PRO A 321 2.71 -8.48 38.35
CA PRO A 321 1.25 -8.40 38.26
C PRO A 321 0.67 -8.98 36.97
N LEU A 322 1.41 -8.95 35.85
CA LEU A 322 0.94 -9.51 34.57
C LEU A 322 0.98 -11.04 34.59
N THR A 323 2.06 -11.62 35.11
CA THR A 323 2.17 -13.07 35.38
C THR A 323 1.06 -13.56 36.31
N LEU A 324 0.73 -12.81 37.37
CA LEU A 324 -0.39 -13.14 38.24
C LEU A 324 -1.73 -13.12 37.49
N ALA A 325 -2.03 -12.01 36.79
CA ALA A 325 -3.30 -11.85 36.07
C ALA A 325 -3.53 -12.89 34.97
N GLN A 326 -2.47 -13.34 34.28
CA GLN A 326 -2.55 -14.46 33.33
C GLN A 326 -2.94 -15.79 33.99
N ASN A 327 -2.47 -16.01 35.22
CA ASN A 327 -2.60 -17.26 35.94
C ASN A 327 -3.73 -17.28 36.99
N GLU A 328 -4.52 -16.20 37.12
CA GLU A 328 -5.69 -16.13 38.03
C GLU A 328 -6.76 -17.21 37.78
N LEU A 329 -6.77 -17.80 36.58
CA LEU A 329 -7.67 -18.90 36.19
C LEU A 329 -7.05 -20.30 36.33
N THR A 330 -5.77 -20.39 36.70
CA THR A 330 -5.09 -21.67 36.91
C THR A 330 -5.21 -22.12 38.36
N SER A 331 -5.16 -23.43 38.61
CA SER A 331 -5.36 -24.02 39.94
C SER A 331 -4.15 -23.89 40.88
N SER A 332 -3.04 -23.31 40.41
CA SER A 332 -1.81 -23.09 41.17
C SER A 332 -1.25 -21.70 40.87
N PRO A 333 -0.81 -20.91 41.87
CA PRO A 333 -0.19 -19.62 41.61
C PRO A 333 1.12 -19.81 40.82
N PRO A 334 1.48 -18.90 39.91
CA PRO A 334 2.68 -19.03 39.10
C PRO A 334 3.93 -19.03 39.98
N GLU A 335 4.96 -19.76 39.55
CA GLU A 335 6.22 -19.88 40.27
C GLU A 335 7.22 -18.81 39.82
N ASN A 336 8.43 -18.82 40.39
CA ASN A 336 9.52 -17.97 39.95
C ASN A 336 10.47 -18.82 39.11
N THR A 337 10.55 -18.57 37.80
CA THR A 337 11.40 -19.33 36.88
C THR A 337 12.38 -18.40 36.16
N ILE A 338 13.42 -18.97 35.55
CA ILE A 338 14.38 -18.24 34.71
C ILE A 338 14.33 -18.85 33.33
N LEU A 339 13.60 -18.18 32.44
CA LEU A 339 13.27 -18.66 31.09
C LEU A 339 14.07 -17.89 30.02
N ASP A 340 14.36 -16.61 30.28
CA ASP A 340 15.12 -15.74 29.39
C ASP A 340 16.63 -15.89 29.65
N HIS A 341 17.41 -16.22 28.61
CA HIS A 341 18.85 -16.44 28.76
C HIS A 341 19.68 -15.80 27.65
N ILE A 342 20.94 -15.52 27.96
CA ILE A 342 22.00 -15.28 26.97
C ILE A 342 23.09 -16.35 27.21
N LEU A 343 22.97 -17.47 26.51
CA LEU A 343 23.91 -18.59 26.56
C LEU A 343 25.07 -18.34 25.61
N VAL A 344 26.30 -18.61 26.06
CA VAL A 344 27.50 -18.35 25.25
C VAL A 344 28.44 -19.54 25.17
N ARG A 345 29.07 -19.77 24.01
CA ARG A 345 30.12 -20.78 23.82
C ARG A 345 31.33 -20.14 23.12
N GLY A 346 32.54 -20.36 23.66
CA GLY A 346 33.77 -19.75 23.12
C GLY A 346 33.93 -18.23 23.37
N ILE A 347 33.08 -17.64 24.21
CA ILE A 347 33.00 -16.20 24.46
C ILE A 347 33.09 -15.91 25.97
N HIS A 348 33.87 -14.89 26.36
CA HIS A 348 33.91 -14.41 27.74
C HIS A 348 32.85 -13.33 27.98
N VAL A 349 32.12 -13.44 29.09
CA VAL A 349 31.10 -12.48 29.53
C VAL A 349 31.60 -11.71 30.74
N SER A 350 31.90 -10.42 30.57
CA SER A 350 32.37 -9.53 31.64
C SER A 350 31.25 -9.24 32.65
N PHE A 351 30.08 -8.84 32.14
CA PHE A 351 28.95 -8.35 32.95
C PHE A 351 27.61 -8.97 32.52
N THR A 352 26.64 -9.05 33.43
CA THR A 352 25.27 -9.49 33.15
C THR A 352 24.30 -8.95 34.21
N GLN A 353 23.08 -8.58 33.81
CA GLN A 353 22.07 -7.99 34.68
C GLN A 353 20.64 -8.29 34.18
N ARG A 354 19.66 -8.14 35.07
CA ARG A 354 18.23 -8.11 34.74
C ARG A 354 17.80 -6.67 34.46
N VAL A 355 16.98 -6.43 33.45
CA VAL A 355 16.52 -5.10 33.00
C VAL A 355 14.99 -5.07 32.82
N PHE A 356 14.43 -3.89 32.52
CA PHE A 356 12.98 -3.63 32.43
C PHE A 356 12.19 -3.97 33.70
N THR A 357 12.82 -3.79 34.86
CA THR A 357 12.21 -4.04 36.19
C THR A 357 11.31 -2.91 36.69
N GLU A 358 11.17 -1.83 35.93
CA GLU A 358 10.37 -0.65 36.29
C GLU A 358 8.95 -0.73 35.69
N ASN A 359 7.98 -0.12 36.36
CA ASN A 359 6.61 -0.04 35.86
C ASN A 359 6.49 0.99 34.72
N VAL A 360 5.54 0.76 33.81
CA VAL A 360 5.18 1.75 32.79
C VAL A 360 4.64 3.01 33.49
N PRO A 361 5.10 4.23 33.14
CA PRO A 361 4.68 5.48 33.78
C PRO A 361 3.15 5.64 33.79
N GLY A 362 2.60 5.90 34.98
CA GLY A 362 1.16 6.02 35.19
C GLY A 362 0.43 4.69 35.42
N LEU A 363 1.10 3.54 35.26
CA LEU A 363 0.54 2.21 35.52
C LEU A 363 1.25 1.54 36.71
N LEU A 364 0.58 0.54 37.30
CA LEU A 364 1.14 -0.29 38.39
C LEU A 364 1.66 -1.66 37.87
N ILE A 365 1.98 -1.72 36.58
CA ILE A 365 2.45 -2.94 35.90
C ILE A 365 3.76 -2.69 35.15
N PRO A 366 4.65 -3.70 35.05
CA PRO A 366 5.82 -3.66 34.18
C PRO A 366 5.42 -3.71 32.69
N PRO A 367 6.36 -3.41 31.77
CA PRO A 367 6.10 -3.46 30.33
C PRO A 367 5.87 -4.87 29.76
N SER A 368 6.29 -5.93 30.45
CA SER A 368 5.97 -7.32 30.14
C SER A 368 5.84 -8.14 31.43
N ASP A 369 5.17 -9.27 31.32
CA ASP A 369 5.21 -10.43 32.21
C ASP A 369 6.63 -11.01 32.40
N HIS A 370 7.54 -10.81 31.44
CA HIS A 370 8.96 -11.13 31.55
C HIS A 370 9.82 -9.90 31.92
N TYR A 371 10.95 -10.16 32.57
CA TYR A 371 12.04 -9.20 32.76
C TYR A 371 13.22 -9.55 31.84
N GLY A 372 13.76 -8.56 31.14
CA GLY A 372 14.82 -8.76 30.16
C GLY A 372 16.18 -9.12 30.80
N VAL A 373 17.03 -9.78 30.02
CA VAL A 373 18.41 -10.13 30.41
C VAL A 373 19.39 -9.42 29.49
N GLN A 374 20.32 -8.66 30.07
CA GLN A 374 21.40 -8.00 29.35
C GLN A 374 22.75 -8.59 29.76
N SER A 375 23.65 -8.85 28.80
CA SER A 375 24.99 -9.35 29.06
C SER A 375 26.03 -8.67 28.18
N THR A 376 27.24 -8.46 28.71
CA THR A 376 28.35 -7.84 27.99
C THR A 376 29.41 -8.88 27.66
N VAL A 377 29.69 -9.08 26.38
CA VAL A 377 30.67 -10.04 25.85
C VAL A 377 31.93 -9.35 25.38
N VAL A 378 33.07 -10.02 25.52
CA VAL A 378 34.37 -9.56 24.99
C VAL A 378 34.49 -9.91 23.51
N ASN A 379 34.80 -8.89 22.69
CA ASN A 379 34.83 -9.00 21.22
C ASN A 379 36.03 -9.84 20.74
N LYS A 380 35.89 -10.48 19.57
CA LYS A 380 36.83 -11.40 18.95
C LYS A 380 38.23 -10.80 18.72
N ASN A 381 38.29 -9.53 18.32
CA ASN A 381 39.53 -8.84 17.91
C ASN A 381 40.21 -8.08 19.06
N SER A 382 39.75 -8.23 20.30
CA SER A 382 40.35 -7.54 21.46
C SER A 382 41.71 -8.12 21.91
N ASN A 383 42.19 -9.17 21.24
CA ASN A 383 43.57 -9.67 21.35
C ASN A 383 44.45 -9.15 20.19
N PHE A 384 45.13 -8.02 20.42
CA PHE A 384 46.35 -7.53 19.72
C PHE A 384 46.33 -7.33 18.19
N GLN A 385 46.50 -6.06 17.77
CA GLN A 385 47.58 -5.68 16.83
C GLN A 385 47.88 -4.17 16.89
N TYR A 386 49.16 -3.81 17.00
CA TYR A 386 49.62 -2.42 16.94
C TYR A 386 49.75 -1.97 15.47
N ALA A 387 48.97 -0.96 15.05
CA ALA A 387 49.14 -0.29 13.77
C ALA A 387 49.35 1.21 13.96
N LEU A 388 50.58 1.68 13.68
CA LEU A 388 50.93 3.10 13.67
C LEU A 388 50.46 3.73 12.35
N MET A 389 49.72 4.84 12.41
CA MET A 389 49.56 5.76 11.27
C MET A 389 49.74 7.22 11.73
N PRO A 390 50.59 8.02 11.05
CA PRO A 390 50.71 9.44 11.29
C PRO A 390 49.69 10.24 10.47
N CYS A 391 49.17 11.31 11.07
CA CYS A 391 48.22 12.24 10.46
C CYS A 391 48.96 13.35 9.70
N GLN A 392 48.46 13.78 8.53
CA GLN A 392 48.82 15.07 7.93
C GLN A 392 47.62 15.83 7.35
N SER A 393 47.50 17.09 7.80
CA SER A 393 46.70 18.18 7.22
C SER A 393 47.38 18.77 5.95
N ARG A 394 46.83 19.67 5.12
CA ARG A 394 46.07 20.92 5.40
C ARG A 394 45.77 21.70 4.06
N TYR A 395 44.98 22.77 4.17
CA TYR A 395 44.98 24.02 3.36
C TYR A 395 44.13 24.24 2.06
N ILE A 396 43.51 25.44 2.06
CA ILE A 396 42.70 26.22 1.08
C ILE A 396 42.86 27.70 1.58
N PRO A 397 42.92 28.85 0.82
CA PRO A 397 41.92 29.29 -0.19
C PRO A 397 42.34 30.37 -1.26
N SER A 398 41.33 30.97 -1.93
CA SER A 398 41.31 32.34 -2.55
C SER A 398 41.94 32.51 -3.95
N THR A 399 41.56 33.45 -4.86
CA THR A 399 40.76 34.72 -4.89
C THR A 399 40.15 34.94 -6.33
N ARG A 400 38.95 35.55 -6.58
CA ARG A 400 38.61 37.00 -6.85
C ARG A 400 39.27 37.63 -8.13
N ILE A 401 38.71 38.52 -8.99
CA ILE A 401 37.57 39.51 -9.02
C ILE A 401 37.15 39.88 -10.52
N SER A 402 36.02 40.61 -10.74
CA SER A 402 35.76 41.63 -11.84
C SER A 402 35.21 41.18 -13.23
N THR A 403 34.41 41.93 -14.05
CA THR A 403 33.74 43.28 -13.99
C THR A 403 32.54 43.45 -14.99
N ARG A 404 31.52 44.24 -14.61
CA ARG A 404 30.53 45.12 -15.33
C ARG A 404 30.08 44.96 -16.82
N MET A 405 28.74 45.06 -16.98
CA MET A 405 27.83 45.45 -18.12
C MET A 405 27.94 46.93 -18.60
N PRO A 406 27.08 47.48 -19.53
CA PRO A 406 26.39 46.96 -20.74
C PRO A 406 26.32 47.95 -21.96
N LEU A 407 25.78 47.52 -23.12
CA LEU A 407 25.02 48.37 -24.11
C LEU A 407 24.33 47.43 -25.14
N ARG A 408 23.01 47.18 -25.10
CA ARG A 408 21.81 47.96 -25.50
C ARG A 408 21.44 47.95 -27.01
N GLU A 409 20.29 47.34 -27.28
CA GLU A 409 19.16 47.88 -28.09
C GLU A 409 19.41 48.35 -29.53
N VAL A 410 19.25 47.44 -30.51
CA VAL A 410 18.76 47.77 -31.88
C VAL A 410 17.82 46.69 -32.44
N PHE A 411 18.04 45.41 -32.13
CA PHE A 411 17.44 44.28 -32.89
C PHE A 411 15.98 43.89 -32.59
N LEU A 412 15.20 44.69 -31.85
CA LEU A 412 13.88 44.27 -31.33
C LEU A 412 12.64 44.77 -32.09
N LEU A 413 12.77 45.60 -33.14
CA LEU A 413 11.61 46.10 -33.91
C LEU A 413 11.32 45.34 -35.21
N GLY A 414 12.31 44.64 -35.80
CA GLY A 414 12.15 43.97 -37.10
C GLY A 414 11.36 42.65 -37.05
N VAL A 415 11.28 42.01 -35.88
CA VAL A 415 10.60 40.70 -35.69
C VAL A 415 9.12 40.85 -35.34
N LEU A 416 8.70 42.03 -34.87
CA LEU A 416 7.34 42.29 -34.38
C LEU A 416 6.28 42.49 -35.47
N LEU A 417 6.66 42.54 -36.75
CA LEU A 417 5.75 42.72 -37.90
C LEU A 417 5.59 41.47 -38.79
N LEU A 418 6.19 40.34 -38.41
CA LEU A 418 5.95 39.03 -39.04
C LEU A 418 5.04 38.12 -38.21
N LEU A 419 4.59 38.57 -37.04
CA LEU A 419 3.47 37.98 -36.30
C LEU A 419 2.14 38.42 -36.92
N CYS A 420 1.93 38.11 -38.20
CA CYS A 420 0.58 37.97 -38.73
C CYS A 420 -0.08 36.86 -37.91
N GLY A 421 -1.11 37.21 -37.11
CA GLY A 421 -1.77 36.25 -36.26
C GLY A 421 -2.32 35.09 -37.09
N GLU A 422 -1.78 33.88 -36.87
CA GLU A 422 -2.50 32.68 -37.25
C GLU A 422 -3.83 32.71 -36.52
N ILE A 423 -4.93 32.74 -37.28
CA ILE A 423 -6.29 32.67 -36.75
C ILE A 423 -6.40 31.30 -36.06
N GLN A 424 -6.25 31.31 -34.74
CA GLN A 424 -5.96 30.11 -33.97
C GLN A 424 -7.23 29.25 -33.87
N ALA A 425 -7.33 28.27 -34.77
CA ALA A 425 -8.46 27.35 -34.83
C ALA A 425 -8.56 26.57 -33.51
N SER A 426 -9.71 26.63 -32.86
CA SER A 426 -9.93 25.96 -31.58
C SER A 426 -10.05 24.44 -31.79
N ARG A 427 -9.39 23.65 -30.94
CA ARG A 427 -9.42 22.19 -31.03
C ARG A 427 -10.09 21.56 -29.82
N LEU A 428 -11.05 20.68 -30.04
CA LEU A 428 -11.76 19.95 -29.00
C LEU A 428 -11.56 18.45 -29.20
N LEU A 429 -11.39 17.69 -28.11
CA LEU A 429 -11.21 16.23 -28.14
C LEU A 429 -12.17 15.57 -27.15
N THR A 430 -12.93 14.56 -27.60
CA THR A 430 -13.57 13.60 -26.70
C THR A 430 -12.94 12.23 -26.86
N TYR A 431 -12.82 11.49 -25.76
CA TYR A 431 -12.22 10.16 -25.76
C TYR A 431 -12.68 9.32 -24.56
N ASN A 432 -13.45 8.27 -24.82
CA ASN A 432 -13.63 7.22 -23.83
C ASN A 432 -12.30 6.48 -23.65
N THR A 433 -11.89 6.30 -22.39
CA THR A 433 -10.59 5.70 -22.04
C THR A 433 -10.70 4.23 -21.63
N PHE A 434 -11.91 3.78 -21.28
CA PHE A 434 -12.22 2.42 -20.81
C PHE A 434 -11.25 1.92 -19.72
N LEU A 435 -10.90 2.79 -18.76
CA LEU A 435 -9.96 2.49 -17.69
C LEU A 435 -10.64 1.78 -16.51
N MET A 436 -11.12 0.56 -16.76
CA MET A 436 -11.66 -0.33 -15.73
C MET A 436 -10.58 -1.29 -15.22
N ASN A 437 -10.50 -1.50 -13.91
CA ASN A 437 -9.42 -2.30 -13.28
C ASN A 437 -9.53 -3.81 -13.57
N SER A 438 -10.67 -4.26 -14.10
CA SER A 438 -10.92 -5.62 -14.59
C SER A 438 -10.21 -5.93 -15.91
N GLU A 439 -9.84 -4.91 -16.68
CA GLU A 439 -9.48 -5.07 -18.09
C GLU A 439 -8.03 -5.47 -18.33
N PRO A 440 -7.76 -6.23 -19.42
CA PRO A 440 -6.40 -6.60 -19.79
C PRO A 440 -5.47 -5.39 -19.91
N GLU A 441 -4.25 -5.54 -19.36
CA GLU A 441 -3.16 -4.57 -19.49
C GLU A 441 -3.50 -3.15 -18.98
N PHE A 442 -4.45 -3.05 -18.03
CA PHE A 442 -4.91 -1.80 -17.41
C PHE A 442 -3.78 -0.81 -17.05
N ASP A 443 -2.76 -1.25 -16.29
CA ASP A 443 -1.68 -0.36 -15.84
C ASP A 443 -0.88 0.25 -17.02
N LYS A 444 -0.65 -0.54 -18.08
CA LYS A 444 0.01 -0.06 -19.32
C LYS A 444 -0.88 0.94 -20.05
N ARG A 445 -2.17 0.64 -20.21
CA ARG A 445 -3.16 1.50 -20.88
C ARG A 445 -3.30 2.84 -20.16
N ALA A 446 -3.52 2.81 -18.84
CA ALA A 446 -3.62 4.01 -18.00
C ALA A 446 -2.36 4.89 -18.09
N THR A 447 -1.18 4.27 -18.00
CA THR A 447 0.11 4.97 -18.13
C THR A 447 0.30 5.57 -19.53
N TYR A 448 -0.08 4.84 -20.58
CA TYR A 448 0.06 5.32 -21.95
C TYR A 448 -0.88 6.50 -22.23
N ILE A 449 -2.16 6.41 -21.83
CA ILE A 449 -3.15 7.48 -22.00
C ILE A 449 -2.69 8.75 -21.27
N ALA A 450 -2.29 8.63 -19.99
CA ALA A 450 -1.82 9.76 -19.20
C ALA A 450 -0.66 10.52 -19.88
N ASN A 451 0.28 9.80 -20.50
CA ASN A 451 1.46 10.41 -21.13
C ASN A 451 1.25 10.89 -22.58
N ASN A 452 0.20 10.42 -23.28
CA ASN A 452 0.03 10.66 -24.72
C ASN A 452 -1.26 11.39 -25.13
N ILE A 453 -2.16 11.71 -24.19
CA ILE A 453 -3.44 12.37 -24.52
C ILE A 453 -3.27 13.73 -25.21
N ASP A 454 -2.18 14.46 -24.89
CA ASP A 454 -1.83 15.74 -25.53
C ASP A 454 -1.34 15.61 -26.98
N SER A 455 -1.07 14.40 -27.49
CA SER A 455 -0.51 14.22 -28.85
C SER A 455 -1.36 14.79 -29.99
N THR A 456 -2.64 15.07 -29.75
CA THR A 456 -3.56 15.74 -30.69
C THR A 456 -3.42 17.27 -30.71
N ASN A 457 -2.77 17.83 -29.68
CA ASN A 457 -2.69 19.26 -29.38
C ASN A 457 -4.07 19.94 -29.23
N ALA A 458 -5.09 19.22 -28.75
CA ALA A 458 -6.41 19.78 -28.43
C ALA A 458 -6.31 20.93 -27.40
N ASP A 459 -7.25 21.89 -27.43
CA ASP A 459 -7.32 22.95 -26.41
C ASP A 459 -8.13 22.51 -25.19
N ILE A 460 -9.17 21.71 -25.43
CA ILE A 460 -10.12 21.20 -24.45
C ILE A 460 -10.30 19.72 -24.71
N ILE A 461 -10.14 18.91 -23.68
CA ILE A 461 -10.27 17.45 -23.72
C ILE A 461 -11.36 17.05 -22.72
N CYS A 462 -12.32 16.24 -23.18
CA CYS A 462 -13.32 15.58 -22.36
C CYS A 462 -13.02 14.07 -22.36
N LEU A 463 -12.66 13.53 -21.20
CA LEU A 463 -12.39 12.11 -21.02
C LEU A 463 -13.55 11.44 -20.31
N GLN A 464 -13.92 10.26 -20.79
CA GLN A 464 -14.86 9.35 -20.13
C GLN A 464 -14.11 8.16 -19.53
N GLU A 465 -14.74 7.51 -18.56
CA GLU A 465 -14.25 6.30 -17.89
C GLU A 465 -12.93 6.42 -17.12
N VAL A 466 -12.62 7.62 -16.61
CA VAL A 466 -11.53 7.83 -15.65
C VAL A 466 -12.11 7.76 -14.24
N TRP A 467 -12.07 6.58 -13.61
CA TRP A 467 -12.93 6.25 -12.47
C TRP A 467 -12.27 6.34 -11.08
N ASP A 468 -10.96 6.16 -10.96
CA ASP A 468 -10.21 6.20 -9.69
C ASP A 468 -9.45 7.53 -9.53
N GLU A 469 -9.32 8.03 -8.30
CA GLU A 469 -8.47 9.20 -8.01
C GLU A 469 -7.03 9.01 -8.46
N THR A 470 -6.52 7.77 -8.47
CA THR A 470 -5.17 7.45 -8.94
C THR A 470 -5.00 7.79 -10.43
N GLU A 471 -5.97 7.41 -11.27
CA GLU A 471 -5.97 7.68 -12.71
C GLU A 471 -6.14 9.18 -13.00
N VAL A 472 -7.10 9.83 -12.32
CA VAL A 472 -7.31 11.29 -12.44
C VAL A 472 -6.03 12.04 -12.09
N LYS A 473 -5.36 11.68 -10.99
CA LYS A 473 -4.09 12.31 -10.59
C LYS A 473 -2.96 12.00 -11.56
N ALA A 474 -2.85 10.79 -12.10
CA ALA A 474 -1.83 10.45 -13.09
C ALA A 474 -1.99 11.30 -14.37
N ILE A 475 -3.21 11.33 -14.94
CA ILE A 475 -3.51 12.09 -16.16
C ILE A 475 -3.30 13.59 -15.93
N VAL A 476 -3.82 14.16 -14.84
CA VAL A 476 -3.65 15.59 -14.55
C VAL A 476 -2.19 15.94 -14.31
N ASN A 477 -1.44 15.15 -13.53
CA ASN A 477 -0.04 15.46 -13.23
C ASN A 477 0.88 15.38 -14.45
N ALA A 478 0.63 14.44 -15.37
CA ALA A 478 1.38 14.33 -16.62
C ALA A 478 1.11 15.51 -17.58
N ASN A 479 -0.06 16.14 -17.50
CA ASN A 479 -0.52 17.14 -18.47
C ASN A 479 -0.62 18.58 -17.91
N LYS A 480 -0.41 18.79 -16.60
CA LYS A 480 -0.62 20.07 -15.89
C LYS A 480 0.07 21.31 -16.47
N GLU A 481 1.23 21.13 -17.11
CA GLU A 481 1.98 22.26 -17.71
C GLU A 481 1.32 22.77 -18.99
N LYS A 482 0.57 21.91 -19.68
CA LYS A 482 -0.14 22.22 -20.93
C LYS A 482 -1.61 22.52 -20.68
N TYR A 483 -2.23 21.79 -19.76
CA TYR A 483 -3.65 21.93 -19.37
C TYR A 483 -3.73 22.34 -17.89
N PRO A 484 -3.46 23.62 -17.55
CA PRO A 484 -3.47 24.11 -16.17
C PRO A 484 -4.89 24.20 -15.58
N PHE A 485 -5.95 24.07 -16.38
CA PHE A 485 -7.33 24.08 -15.92
C PHE A 485 -7.95 22.69 -16.09
N THR A 486 -8.45 22.11 -15.00
CA THR A 486 -9.05 20.77 -15.02
C THR A 486 -10.35 20.73 -14.21
N PHE A 487 -11.22 19.77 -14.50
CA PHE A 487 -12.44 19.55 -13.71
C PHE A 487 -12.89 18.09 -13.73
N SER A 488 -13.25 17.54 -12.57
CA SER A 488 -13.82 16.20 -12.42
C SER A 488 -14.70 16.13 -11.16
N GLY A 489 -15.41 15.00 -10.97
CA GLY A 489 -16.25 14.79 -9.79
C GLY A 489 -15.49 14.75 -8.45
N LEU A 490 -14.15 14.64 -8.48
CA LEU A 490 -13.31 14.57 -7.28
C LEU A 490 -12.98 15.94 -6.65
N HIS A 491 -13.04 17.02 -7.43
CA HIS A 491 -12.67 18.38 -6.99
C HIS A 491 -13.70 19.46 -7.40
N SER A 492 -14.88 19.05 -7.89
CA SER A 492 -16.01 19.93 -8.19
C SER A 492 -16.40 20.89 -7.06
N ASN A 493 -16.14 20.49 -5.80
CA ASN A 493 -16.42 21.28 -4.60
C ASN A 493 -15.20 21.99 -3.98
N THR A 494 -13.99 21.76 -4.50
CA THR A 494 -12.74 22.24 -3.87
C THR A 494 -11.80 22.99 -4.80
N GLN A 495 -11.97 22.88 -6.13
CA GLN A 495 -11.06 23.38 -7.18
C GLN A 495 -9.62 22.83 -7.13
N ASP A 496 -9.23 22.15 -6.05
CA ASP A 496 -7.92 21.55 -5.82
C ASP A 496 -8.06 20.02 -5.58
N LEU A 497 -7.14 19.26 -6.19
CA LEU A 497 -7.00 17.80 -6.14
C LEU A 497 -6.21 17.33 -4.90
N ASP A 498 -5.38 18.19 -4.32
CA ASP A 498 -4.48 17.89 -3.21
C ASP A 498 -5.01 18.32 -1.83
N VAL A 499 -6.26 18.78 -1.75
CA VAL A 499 -6.90 19.08 -0.46
C VAL A 499 -6.84 17.86 0.46
N SER A 500 -6.07 18.00 1.54
CA SER A 500 -5.60 16.95 2.43
C SER A 500 -6.72 16.38 3.34
N ARG A 501 -7.74 15.77 2.73
CA ARG A 501 -8.72 14.95 3.45
C ARG A 501 -8.11 13.58 3.73
N PRO A 502 -8.23 13.03 4.95
CA PRO A 502 -7.69 11.72 5.26
C PRO A 502 -8.35 10.65 4.37
N LEU A 503 -7.55 10.04 3.49
CA LEU A 503 -8.00 9.01 2.57
C LEU A 503 -8.53 7.81 3.38
N ARG A 504 -9.72 7.34 3.02
CA ARG A 504 -10.39 6.17 3.60
C ARG A 504 -10.72 5.17 2.48
N PRO A 505 -10.82 3.86 2.77
CA PRO A 505 -11.35 2.91 1.80
C PRO A 505 -12.78 3.26 1.38
N ARG A 506 -13.14 2.90 0.15
CA ARG A 506 -14.42 3.24 -0.49
C ARG A 506 -15.62 2.53 0.12
N CYS A 507 -15.40 1.39 0.77
CA CYS A 507 -16.41 0.53 1.39
C CYS A 507 -16.18 0.36 2.92
N LEU A 508 -15.94 1.46 3.65
CA LEU A 508 -15.71 1.40 5.11
C LEU A 508 -17.01 1.43 5.95
N GLU A 509 -18.18 1.62 5.32
CA GLU A 509 -19.46 1.68 6.00
C GLU A 509 -19.99 0.29 6.46
N PRO A 510 -20.67 0.19 7.61
CA PRO A 510 -21.24 -1.07 8.10
C PRO A 510 -22.16 -1.79 7.11
N GLN A 511 -22.84 -1.03 6.25
CA GLN A 511 -23.68 -1.51 5.17
C GLN A 511 -22.88 -2.33 4.15
N ALA A 512 -21.69 -1.87 3.75
CA ALA A 512 -20.83 -2.60 2.82
C ALA A 512 -20.37 -3.95 3.37
N PHE A 513 -19.99 -4.00 4.66
CA PHE A 513 -19.67 -5.26 5.32
C PHE A 513 -20.88 -6.21 5.44
N LYS A 514 -22.07 -5.68 5.74
CA LYS A 514 -23.33 -6.45 5.79
C LYS A 514 -23.68 -7.04 4.42
N THR A 515 -23.54 -6.25 3.35
CA THR A 515 -23.76 -6.67 1.97
C THR A 515 -22.72 -7.72 1.56
N LEU A 516 -21.42 -7.50 1.80
CA LEU A 516 -20.37 -8.48 1.51
C LEU A 516 -20.57 -9.81 2.26
N PHE A 517 -20.96 -9.76 3.54
CA PHE A 517 -21.25 -10.95 4.33
C PHE A 517 -22.45 -11.74 3.78
N LYS A 518 -23.55 -11.05 3.44
CA LYS A 518 -24.69 -11.69 2.78
C LYS A 518 -24.34 -12.25 1.41
N ALA A 519 -23.49 -11.56 0.64
CA ALA A 519 -23.02 -12.01 -0.67
C ALA A 519 -22.29 -13.35 -0.56
N LEU A 520 -21.32 -13.44 0.37
CA LEU A 520 -20.60 -14.67 0.69
C LEU A 520 -21.56 -15.78 1.17
N ALA A 521 -22.48 -15.45 2.09
CA ALA A 521 -23.43 -16.43 2.63
C ALA A 521 -24.43 -16.97 1.60
N ASN A 522 -24.75 -16.19 0.55
CA ASN A 522 -25.61 -16.61 -0.56
C ASN A 522 -24.83 -17.10 -1.80
N GLY A 523 -23.50 -17.18 -1.73
CA GLY A 523 -22.64 -17.63 -2.84
C GLY A 523 -22.52 -16.65 -4.01
N CYS A 524 -22.96 -15.39 -3.87
CA CYS A 524 -23.03 -14.42 -4.97
C CYS A 524 -21.67 -14.03 -5.61
N LEU A 525 -20.54 -14.42 -5.01
CA LEU A 525 -19.19 -14.13 -5.52
C LEU A 525 -18.54 -15.33 -6.21
N ASN A 526 -19.14 -16.52 -6.14
CA ASN A 526 -18.42 -17.77 -6.46
C ASN A 526 -18.58 -18.21 -7.92
N GLU A 527 -19.75 -18.02 -8.55
CA GLU A 527 -20.07 -18.57 -9.88
C GLU A 527 -20.97 -17.64 -10.69
N GLY A 528 -21.00 -17.82 -12.02
CA GLY A 528 -21.80 -17.03 -12.95
C GLY A 528 -21.07 -15.82 -13.57
N SER A 529 -21.69 -15.23 -14.58
CA SER A 529 -21.28 -13.96 -15.20
C SER A 529 -21.44 -12.78 -14.24
N GLU A 530 -20.82 -11.64 -14.55
CA GLU A 530 -20.91 -10.44 -13.71
C GLU A 530 -22.35 -9.96 -13.53
N ILE A 531 -23.20 -10.07 -14.55
CA ILE A 531 -24.65 -9.81 -14.49
C ILE A 531 -25.30 -10.67 -13.38
N LEU A 532 -25.05 -11.97 -13.36
CA LEU A 532 -25.64 -12.89 -12.38
C LEU A 532 -25.13 -12.61 -10.96
N ARG A 533 -23.87 -12.19 -10.81
CA ARG A 533 -23.30 -11.76 -9.53
C ARG A 533 -23.93 -10.46 -9.05
N LEU A 534 -24.05 -9.45 -9.92
CA LEU A 534 -24.77 -8.19 -9.65
C LEU A 534 -26.22 -8.44 -9.26
N GLN A 535 -26.94 -9.28 -10.00
CA GLN A 535 -28.33 -9.64 -9.71
C GLN A 535 -28.44 -10.35 -8.35
N CYS A 536 -27.54 -11.30 -8.04
CA CYS A 536 -27.50 -11.96 -6.73
C CYS A 536 -27.19 -10.97 -5.58
N LEU A 537 -26.26 -10.04 -5.79
CA LEU A 537 -25.94 -8.97 -4.83
C LEU A 537 -27.14 -8.04 -4.61
N TYR A 538 -27.84 -7.68 -5.67
CA TYR A 538 -29.05 -6.89 -5.62
C TYR A 538 -30.16 -7.59 -4.82
N GLU A 539 -30.58 -8.78 -5.27
CA GLU A 539 -31.71 -9.53 -4.71
C GLU A 539 -31.46 -10.07 -3.30
N LYS A 540 -30.24 -10.54 -2.99
CA LYS A 540 -29.94 -11.32 -1.77
C LYS A 540 -28.98 -10.62 -0.82
N ALA A 541 -28.10 -9.76 -1.33
CA ALA A 541 -27.11 -9.07 -0.50
C ALA A 541 -27.55 -7.67 -0.03
N GLY A 542 -28.42 -6.97 -0.76
CA GLY A 542 -28.76 -5.57 -0.49
C GLY A 542 -27.70 -4.63 -1.03
N TYR A 543 -27.41 -4.73 -2.33
CA TYR A 543 -26.38 -3.95 -3.02
C TYR A 543 -26.52 -2.43 -2.80
N PHE A 544 -27.73 -1.90 -2.96
CA PHE A 544 -28.01 -0.46 -2.83
C PHE A 544 -28.06 0.06 -1.38
N ASP A 545 -27.91 -0.79 -0.36
CA ASP A 545 -27.69 -0.35 1.03
C ASP A 545 -26.34 0.41 1.15
N MET A 546 -25.37 0.08 0.30
CA MET A 546 -24.01 0.66 0.28
C MET A 546 -23.98 2.11 -0.23
N SER A 547 -22.91 2.86 0.03
CA SER A 547 -22.72 4.22 -0.50
C SER A 547 -22.49 4.22 -2.02
N ARG A 548 -22.71 5.35 -2.71
CA ARG A 548 -22.36 5.51 -4.13
C ARG A 548 -20.88 5.20 -4.40
N SER A 549 -19.98 5.56 -3.49
CA SER A 549 -18.54 5.29 -3.62
C SER A 549 -18.21 3.81 -3.50
N CYS A 550 -18.89 3.09 -2.60
CA CYS A 550 -18.72 1.65 -2.47
C CYS A 550 -19.33 0.90 -3.66
N ILE A 551 -20.57 1.24 -4.07
CA ILE A 551 -21.22 0.70 -5.27
C ILE A 551 -20.32 0.88 -6.49
N SER A 552 -19.89 2.11 -6.77
CA SER A 552 -18.96 2.41 -7.87
C SER A 552 -17.69 1.56 -7.80
N CYS A 553 -17.07 1.41 -6.61
CA CYS A 553 -15.90 0.57 -6.49
C CYS A 553 -16.17 -0.90 -6.81
N VAL A 554 -17.24 -1.47 -6.25
CA VAL A 554 -17.59 -2.88 -6.42
C VAL A 554 -17.92 -3.18 -7.89
N SER A 555 -18.67 -2.29 -8.56
CA SER A 555 -18.97 -2.39 -9.99
C SER A 555 -17.71 -2.37 -10.89
N LEU A 556 -16.71 -1.55 -10.54
CA LEU A 556 -15.52 -1.28 -11.39
C LEU A 556 -14.30 -2.17 -11.08
N THR A 557 -14.40 -2.97 -10.03
CA THR A 557 -13.32 -3.86 -9.56
C THR A 557 -13.51 -5.30 -10.04
N GLY A 558 -14.72 -5.64 -10.53
CA GLY A 558 -15.16 -7.02 -10.72
C GLY A 558 -15.45 -7.72 -9.39
N PHE A 559 -15.97 -8.95 -9.47
CA PHE A 559 -16.54 -9.66 -8.31
C PHE A 559 -15.63 -10.69 -7.64
N ASP A 560 -14.34 -10.72 -7.98
CA ASP A 560 -13.38 -11.53 -7.24
C ASP A 560 -13.22 -11.02 -5.80
N TYR A 561 -13.28 -11.92 -4.83
CA TYR A 561 -13.29 -11.56 -3.41
C TYR A 561 -11.99 -10.88 -2.95
N GLY A 562 -10.84 -11.37 -3.42
CA GLY A 562 -9.53 -10.80 -3.06
C GLY A 562 -9.35 -9.40 -3.65
N THR A 563 -9.74 -9.24 -4.91
CA THR A 563 -9.66 -7.99 -5.68
C THR A 563 -10.62 -6.95 -5.12
N LEU A 564 -11.86 -7.32 -4.79
CA LEU A 564 -12.83 -6.48 -4.06
C LEU A 564 -12.28 -5.99 -2.73
N LEU A 565 -11.74 -6.90 -1.91
CA LEU A 565 -11.18 -6.54 -0.61
C LEU A 565 -10.03 -5.54 -0.79
N LYS A 566 -9.09 -5.84 -1.70
CA LYS A 566 -7.95 -4.97 -2.01
C LYS A 566 -8.41 -3.59 -2.47
N ASN A 567 -9.22 -3.49 -3.52
CA ASN A 567 -9.48 -2.22 -4.21
C ASN A 567 -10.62 -1.38 -3.60
N CYS A 568 -11.49 -1.98 -2.78
CA CYS A 568 -12.64 -1.29 -2.17
C CYS A 568 -12.60 -1.18 -0.65
N PHE A 569 -12.11 -2.20 0.05
CA PHE A 569 -12.09 -2.25 1.52
C PHE A 569 -10.72 -1.90 2.12
N VAL A 570 -9.62 -2.00 1.35
CA VAL A 570 -8.25 -1.67 1.80
C VAL A 570 -7.69 -0.42 1.10
N LYS A 571 -7.71 -0.34 -0.23
CA LYS A 571 -7.14 0.77 -1.03
C LYS A 571 -7.79 2.10 -0.64
N ARG A 572 -6.97 3.04 -0.17
CA ARG A 572 -7.41 4.36 0.31
C ARG A 572 -7.44 5.36 -0.85
N THR A 573 -8.47 5.27 -1.68
CA THR A 573 -8.67 6.12 -2.88
C THR A 573 -10.12 6.60 -2.95
N ARG A 574 -10.39 7.69 -3.68
CA ARG A 574 -11.75 8.17 -3.98
C ARG A 574 -12.20 7.67 -5.36
N SER A 575 -13.50 7.44 -5.54
CA SER A 575 -14.09 7.24 -6.87
C SER A 575 -14.47 8.57 -7.52
N ASN A 576 -14.01 8.80 -8.75
CA ASN A 576 -14.59 9.77 -9.66
C ASN A 576 -15.92 9.20 -10.18
N LEU A 577 -16.99 9.31 -9.39
CA LEU A 577 -18.27 8.61 -9.61
C LEU A 577 -18.85 8.64 -11.04
N PRO A 578 -18.76 9.75 -11.82
CA PRO A 578 -19.29 9.76 -13.20
C PRO A 578 -18.26 9.35 -14.27
N GLY A 579 -17.01 9.07 -13.90
CA GLY A 579 -15.94 8.73 -14.85
C GLY A 579 -15.43 9.91 -15.69
N LEU A 580 -15.88 11.14 -15.42
CA LEU A 580 -15.60 12.31 -16.27
C LEU A 580 -14.39 13.12 -15.79
N LEU A 581 -13.53 13.51 -16.73
CA LEU A 581 -12.42 14.44 -16.51
C LEU A 581 -12.28 15.40 -17.69
N VAL A 582 -12.31 16.71 -17.42
CA VAL A 582 -11.99 17.77 -18.37
C VAL A 582 -10.56 18.25 -18.15
N LEU A 583 -9.79 18.38 -19.23
CA LEU A 583 -8.51 19.08 -19.28
C LEU A 583 -8.63 20.26 -20.24
N SER A 584 -8.11 21.44 -19.89
CA SER A 584 -8.17 22.62 -20.75
C SER A 584 -6.93 23.51 -20.63
N LYS A 585 -6.47 23.98 -21.79
CA LYS A 585 -5.44 25.04 -21.93
C LYS A 585 -5.96 26.41 -21.51
N ARG A 586 -7.28 26.62 -21.64
CA ARG A 586 -7.99 27.88 -21.33
C ARG A 586 -8.86 27.73 -20.08
N LYS A 587 -9.19 28.86 -19.45
CA LYS A 587 -9.92 28.88 -18.18
C LYS A 587 -11.35 28.34 -18.37
N LEU A 588 -11.72 27.35 -17.56
CA LEU A 588 -13.09 26.86 -17.45
C LEU A 588 -13.93 27.90 -16.69
N ILE A 589 -14.93 28.50 -17.35
CA ILE A 589 -15.84 29.47 -16.72
C ILE A 589 -17.04 28.72 -16.13
N GLY A 590 -17.32 28.97 -14.85
CA GLY A 590 -18.46 28.39 -14.12
C GLY A 590 -18.59 26.86 -14.15
N PRO A 591 -17.50 26.06 -14.02
CA PRO A 591 -17.61 24.62 -14.18
C PRO A 591 -18.43 23.97 -13.06
N SER A 592 -19.41 23.14 -13.44
CA SER A 592 -20.26 22.38 -12.52
C SER A 592 -20.54 20.96 -13.01
N LEU A 593 -20.84 20.04 -12.08
CA LEU A 593 -21.22 18.65 -12.38
C LEU A 593 -22.71 18.45 -12.08
N THR A 594 -23.45 17.91 -13.05
CA THR A 594 -24.88 17.61 -12.92
C THR A 594 -25.14 16.14 -13.21
N TYR A 595 -25.64 15.40 -12.21
CA TYR A 595 -26.07 14.01 -12.39
C TYR A 595 -27.41 13.94 -13.13
N PHE A 596 -27.56 12.94 -14.01
CA PHE A 596 -28.84 12.72 -14.67
C PHE A 596 -29.90 12.13 -13.72
N ASP A 597 -29.49 11.34 -12.73
CA ASP A 597 -30.38 10.72 -11.74
C ASP A 597 -29.94 11.01 -10.28
N PRO A 598 -30.83 11.56 -9.43
CA PRO A 598 -30.57 11.73 -7.99
C PRO A 598 -30.58 10.42 -7.19
N GLU A 599 -30.97 9.28 -7.76
CA GLU A 599 -30.90 7.96 -7.13
C GLU A 599 -29.53 7.29 -7.31
N LYS A 600 -29.23 6.28 -6.46
CA LYS A 600 -27.99 5.50 -6.57
C LYS A 600 -28.14 4.49 -7.71
N THR A 601 -27.24 4.54 -8.68
CA THR A 601 -27.15 3.58 -9.79
C THR A 601 -25.81 2.84 -9.77
N VAL A 602 -25.69 1.75 -10.53
CA VAL A 602 -24.42 1.01 -10.72
C VAL A 602 -23.36 1.94 -11.32
N PHE A 603 -23.73 2.68 -12.39
CA PHE A 603 -22.90 3.70 -13.03
C PHE A 603 -23.55 5.08 -12.90
N ASN A 604 -22.85 6.05 -12.30
CA ASN A 604 -23.45 7.31 -11.84
C ASN A 604 -23.36 8.38 -12.95
N ARG A 605 -24.17 8.21 -14.00
CA ARG A 605 -24.18 9.05 -15.22
C ARG A 605 -24.44 10.53 -14.91
N ALA A 606 -23.66 11.40 -15.55
CA ALA A 606 -23.65 12.85 -15.33
C ALA A 606 -23.09 13.60 -16.54
N TYR A 607 -23.13 14.93 -16.49
CA TYR A 607 -22.36 15.80 -17.37
C TYR A 607 -21.66 16.92 -16.58
N ILE A 608 -20.51 17.37 -17.08
CA ILE A 608 -19.80 18.57 -16.66
C ILE A 608 -20.19 19.70 -17.61
N SER A 609 -20.68 20.82 -17.05
CA SER A 609 -21.02 22.04 -17.80
C SER A 609 -20.07 23.17 -17.48
N PHE A 610 -19.59 23.89 -18.49
CA PHE A 610 -18.75 25.08 -18.36
C PHE A 610 -18.82 25.94 -19.63
N GLU A 611 -18.31 27.16 -19.56
CA GLU A 611 -18.13 28.06 -20.70
C GLU A 611 -16.62 28.26 -21.01
N ASP A 612 -16.28 28.43 -22.28
CA ASP A 612 -14.97 28.85 -22.78
C ASP A 612 -15.13 30.12 -23.64
N GLU A 613 -14.30 31.13 -23.40
CA GLU A 613 -14.43 32.46 -24.04
C GLU A 613 -14.35 32.45 -25.58
N SER A 614 -13.74 31.42 -26.18
CA SER A 614 -13.58 31.30 -27.64
C SER A 614 -14.55 30.30 -28.27
N VAL A 615 -14.94 29.28 -27.52
CA VAL A 615 -15.69 28.11 -27.99
C VAL A 615 -17.17 28.11 -27.54
N GLY A 616 -17.53 28.80 -26.46
CA GLY A 616 -18.91 28.93 -25.97
C GLY A 616 -19.27 27.96 -24.86
N ASP A 617 -20.56 27.64 -24.73
CA ASP A 617 -21.07 26.70 -23.74
C ASP A 617 -20.70 25.25 -24.12
N ILE A 618 -20.11 24.51 -23.20
CA ILE A 618 -19.69 23.11 -23.39
C ILE A 618 -20.36 22.21 -22.36
N ARG A 619 -20.72 21.00 -22.78
CA ARG A 619 -21.18 19.89 -21.94
C ARG A 619 -20.34 18.64 -22.23
N CYS A 620 -19.54 18.23 -21.27
CA CYS A 620 -18.74 17.00 -21.31
C CYS A 620 -19.51 15.87 -20.62
N THR A 621 -19.79 14.75 -21.28
CA THR A 621 -20.73 13.71 -20.78
C THR A 621 -20.25 12.28 -21.05
N HIS A 622 -20.88 11.33 -20.36
CA HIS A 622 -20.90 9.91 -20.71
C HIS A 622 -22.31 9.39 -20.43
N GLN A 623 -23.09 9.13 -21.48
CA GLN A 623 -24.49 8.71 -21.36
C GLN A 623 -24.64 7.20 -21.14
N SER A 624 -25.85 6.77 -20.79
CA SER A 624 -26.18 5.35 -20.61
C SER A 624 -26.08 4.56 -21.91
N SER A 625 -25.45 3.39 -21.82
CA SER A 625 -25.27 2.40 -22.89
C SER A 625 -26.11 1.15 -22.58
N PRO A 626 -26.53 0.34 -23.57
CA PRO A 626 -27.17 -0.95 -23.31
C PRO A 626 -26.16 -2.06 -22.90
N THR A 627 -24.97 -1.69 -22.41
CA THR A 627 -23.86 -2.58 -22.03
C THR A 627 -24.28 -3.71 -21.09
N LEU A 628 -24.62 -4.87 -21.67
CA LEU A 628 -24.14 -6.22 -21.35
C LEU A 628 -24.78 -7.23 -22.33
N ALA A 629 -24.63 -6.97 -23.62
CA ALA A 629 -25.37 -7.61 -24.72
C ALA A 629 -24.95 -9.06 -25.07
N THR A 630 -24.19 -9.75 -24.22
CA THR A 630 -23.83 -11.16 -24.47
C THR A 630 -24.91 -12.17 -24.03
N THR A 631 -25.89 -11.74 -23.23
CA THR A 631 -27.04 -12.59 -22.81
C THR A 631 -28.32 -11.77 -22.56
N GLY A 632 -28.99 -11.32 -23.63
CA GLY A 632 -30.42 -10.96 -23.69
C GLY A 632 -31.05 -10.08 -22.59
N ASP A 633 -31.45 -8.87 -22.98
CA ASP A 633 -32.60 -8.08 -22.47
C ASP A 633 -32.69 -7.68 -20.97
N ALA A 634 -31.77 -8.12 -20.11
CA ALA A 634 -31.88 -7.86 -18.67
C ALA A 634 -31.45 -6.44 -18.27
N TYR A 635 -32.32 -5.45 -18.49
CA TYR A 635 -32.33 -4.20 -17.71
C TYR A 635 -32.57 -4.59 -16.23
N PHE A 636 -31.51 -4.63 -15.40
CA PHE A 636 -31.52 -5.37 -14.13
C PHE A 636 -31.62 -4.50 -12.87
N GLU A 637 -31.31 -3.19 -12.96
CA GLU A 637 -31.48 -2.26 -11.85
C GLU A 637 -32.98 -1.96 -11.64
N LYS A 638 -33.67 -2.72 -10.78
CA LYS A 638 -35.15 -2.64 -10.59
C LYS A 638 -35.70 -1.21 -10.47
N ASN A 639 -35.00 -0.31 -9.77
CA ASN A 639 -35.41 1.09 -9.65
C ASN A 639 -35.42 1.82 -11.00
N LEU A 640 -34.41 1.56 -11.85
CA LEU A 640 -34.34 2.10 -13.21
C LEU A 640 -35.36 1.41 -14.12
N VAL A 641 -35.58 0.10 -13.98
CA VAL A 641 -36.64 -0.64 -14.69
C VAL A 641 -38.02 -0.03 -14.43
N GLU A 642 -38.35 0.23 -13.16
CA GLU A 642 -39.63 0.84 -12.77
C GLU A 642 -39.79 2.29 -13.28
N LYS A 643 -38.68 2.99 -13.54
CA LYS A 643 -38.64 4.42 -13.90
C LYS A 643 -38.57 4.69 -15.40
N TYR A 644 -37.77 3.92 -16.12
CA TYR A 644 -37.45 4.12 -17.54
C TYR A 644 -37.93 2.97 -18.43
N GLY A 645 -38.03 1.74 -17.90
CA GLY A 645 -38.41 0.55 -18.65
C GLY A 645 -37.33 -0.02 -19.59
N SER A 646 -36.47 0.82 -20.18
CA SER A 646 -35.36 0.37 -21.04
C SER A 646 -34.18 1.36 -21.08
N TRP A 647 -33.03 0.88 -21.59
CA TRP A 647 -31.82 1.68 -21.79
C TRP A 647 -32.02 2.82 -22.80
N GLU A 648 -32.72 2.56 -23.91
CA GLU A 648 -33.07 3.57 -24.94
C GLU A 648 -33.84 4.72 -24.31
N LYS A 649 -34.82 4.40 -23.46
CA LYS A 649 -35.66 5.39 -22.81
C LYS A 649 -34.90 6.18 -21.75
N GLN A 650 -33.98 5.54 -21.02
CA GLN A 650 -33.06 6.23 -20.12
C GLN A 650 -32.14 7.18 -20.88
N ASN A 651 -31.43 6.72 -21.91
CA ASN A 651 -30.54 7.53 -22.74
C ASN A 651 -31.28 8.70 -23.40
N LEU A 652 -32.51 8.51 -23.89
CA LEU A 652 -33.33 9.58 -24.47
C LEU A 652 -33.73 10.66 -23.46
N ASP A 653 -34.00 10.28 -22.20
CA ASP A 653 -34.31 11.25 -21.15
C ASP A 653 -33.04 11.95 -20.60
N GLU A 654 -31.88 11.29 -20.64
CA GLU A 654 -30.57 11.92 -20.42
C GLU A 654 -30.27 12.95 -21.52
N THR A 655 -30.46 12.57 -22.78
CA THR A 655 -30.31 13.41 -23.99
C THR A 655 -31.19 14.65 -23.92
N LYS A 656 -32.46 14.48 -23.56
CA LYS A 656 -33.39 15.60 -23.34
C LYS A 656 -32.94 16.52 -22.21
N LYS A 657 -32.45 15.99 -21.08
CA LYS A 657 -31.89 16.83 -20.00
C LYS A 657 -30.64 17.58 -20.46
N LEU A 658 -29.78 16.95 -21.25
CA LEU A 658 -28.51 17.53 -21.70
C LEU A 658 -28.72 18.66 -22.72
N ALA A 659 -29.48 18.42 -23.78
CA ALA A 659 -29.73 19.42 -24.84
C ALA A 659 -30.54 20.63 -24.33
N ASN A 660 -31.42 20.43 -23.34
CA ASN A 660 -32.17 21.52 -22.68
C ASN A 660 -31.39 22.20 -21.53
N SER A 661 -30.15 21.78 -21.22
CA SER A 661 -29.31 22.40 -20.18
C SER A 661 -28.54 23.65 -20.66
N PHE A 662 -28.66 24.00 -21.93
CA PHE A 662 -28.00 25.17 -22.50
C PHE A 662 -28.82 26.44 -22.26
N PRO A 663 -28.18 27.60 -22.02
CA PRO A 663 -28.89 28.87 -21.89
C PRO A 663 -29.51 29.29 -23.24
N ASN A 664 -30.70 29.90 -23.18
CA ASN A 664 -31.38 30.48 -24.34
C ASN A 664 -30.80 31.87 -24.71
N ASN A 665 -29.48 31.94 -24.91
CA ASN A 665 -28.74 33.17 -25.23
C ASN A 665 -28.35 33.29 -26.71
N GLY A 666 -28.56 32.24 -27.52
CA GLY A 666 -28.16 32.19 -28.94
C GLY A 666 -26.65 32.00 -29.17
N GLY A 667 -25.89 31.69 -28.11
CA GLY A 667 -24.46 31.36 -28.18
C GLY A 667 -24.21 29.97 -28.76
N ARG A 668 -22.92 29.69 -29.05
CA ARG A 668 -22.49 28.37 -29.52
C ARG A 668 -22.62 27.36 -28.37
N ALA A 669 -23.29 26.25 -28.64
CA ALA A 669 -23.53 25.18 -27.68
C ALA A 669 -22.88 23.89 -28.19
N ILE A 670 -22.07 23.23 -27.36
CA ILE A 670 -21.30 22.04 -27.73
C ILE A 670 -21.54 20.92 -26.73
N ILE A 671 -21.86 19.73 -27.24
CA ILE A 671 -21.93 18.50 -26.47
C ILE A 671 -20.76 17.63 -26.92
N MET A 672 -19.97 17.13 -25.97
CA MET A 672 -18.85 16.24 -26.26
C MET A 672 -18.86 15.05 -25.29
N GLY A 673 -18.74 13.84 -25.82
CA GLY A 673 -18.76 12.63 -25.02
C GLY A 673 -18.98 11.36 -25.80
N ASP A 674 -18.85 10.24 -25.11
CA ASP A 674 -19.55 9.02 -25.48
C ASP A 674 -21.04 9.20 -25.15
N LEU A 675 -21.84 9.32 -26.20
CA LEU A 675 -23.29 9.53 -26.10
C LEU A 675 -24.05 8.21 -26.13
N ASN A 676 -23.38 7.09 -26.44
CA ASN A 676 -23.99 5.79 -26.70
C ASN A 676 -25.20 5.89 -27.65
N ALA A 677 -25.16 6.84 -28.59
CA ALA A 677 -26.26 7.22 -29.45
C ALA A 677 -25.75 7.81 -30.77
N GLY A 678 -25.97 7.10 -31.88
CA GLY A 678 -25.53 7.48 -33.22
C GLY A 678 -25.55 6.32 -34.23
N PRO A 679 -25.31 6.59 -35.52
CA PRO A 679 -25.52 5.66 -36.62
C PRO A 679 -24.44 4.57 -36.72
N PHE A 680 -24.79 3.44 -37.33
CA PHE A 680 -23.82 2.45 -37.78
C PHE A 680 -23.09 2.88 -39.07
N THR A 681 -21.91 2.30 -39.33
CA THR A 681 -21.15 2.54 -40.57
C THR A 681 -21.14 1.31 -41.50
N PRO A 682 -21.31 1.50 -42.83
CA PRO A 682 -21.70 2.74 -43.51
C PRO A 682 -23.14 3.16 -43.16
N ILE A 683 -23.43 4.46 -43.18
CA ILE A 683 -24.73 5.02 -42.75
C ILE A 683 -25.87 4.40 -43.55
N GLN A 684 -26.74 3.64 -42.86
CA GLN A 684 -27.93 2.99 -43.41
C GLN A 684 -29.20 3.52 -42.72
N GLY A 685 -29.49 4.81 -42.93
CA GLY A 685 -30.76 5.43 -42.56
C GLY A 685 -30.99 5.51 -41.04
N ASP A 686 -31.97 4.74 -40.56
CA ASP A 686 -32.48 4.78 -39.18
C ASP A 686 -31.79 3.77 -38.24
N GLU A 687 -30.79 3.03 -38.71
CA GLU A 687 -30.07 2.00 -37.95
C GLU A 687 -28.86 2.58 -37.18
N GLY A 688 -28.77 2.27 -35.89
CA GLY A 688 -27.71 2.72 -35.00
C GLY A 688 -28.04 2.51 -33.52
N TYR A 689 -27.08 2.82 -32.64
CA TYR A 689 -27.32 2.86 -31.20
C TYR A 689 -28.25 4.04 -30.87
N HIS A 690 -29.30 3.77 -30.08
CA HIS A 690 -30.22 4.76 -29.50
C HIS A 690 -30.61 5.93 -30.45
N MET A 691 -30.97 5.61 -31.70
CA MET A 691 -31.15 6.62 -32.77
C MET A 691 -32.20 7.71 -32.48
N ASP A 692 -33.19 7.46 -31.62
CA ASP A 692 -34.13 8.50 -31.16
C ASP A 692 -33.43 9.62 -30.36
N SER A 693 -32.42 9.28 -29.57
CA SER A 693 -31.58 10.26 -28.86
C SER A 693 -30.75 11.08 -29.85
N TYR A 694 -30.13 10.40 -30.82
CA TYR A 694 -29.31 11.05 -31.84
C TYR A 694 -30.15 12.01 -32.70
N LYS A 695 -31.31 11.56 -33.20
CA LYS A 695 -32.31 12.38 -33.90
C LYS A 695 -32.73 13.59 -33.05
N TYR A 696 -32.98 13.41 -31.75
CA TYR A 696 -33.33 14.53 -30.88
C TYR A 696 -32.23 15.59 -30.81
N TYR A 697 -30.94 15.23 -30.81
CA TYR A 697 -29.87 16.23 -30.90
C TYR A 697 -29.91 17.01 -32.23
N LEU A 698 -30.10 16.32 -33.36
CA LEU A 698 -30.24 16.95 -34.68
C LEU A 698 -31.45 17.91 -34.73
N ASP A 699 -32.60 17.49 -34.20
CA ASP A 699 -33.81 18.30 -34.08
C ASP A 699 -33.62 19.54 -33.19
N GLN A 700 -32.71 19.47 -32.20
CA GLN A 700 -32.31 20.63 -31.39
C GLN A 700 -31.28 21.55 -32.07
N GLY A 701 -30.93 21.29 -33.33
CA GLY A 701 -30.03 22.10 -34.15
C GLY A 701 -28.55 21.79 -33.96
N PHE A 702 -28.19 20.65 -33.37
CA PHE A 702 -26.81 20.20 -33.30
C PHE A 702 -26.36 19.52 -34.60
N LEU A 703 -25.13 19.79 -35.03
CA LEU A 703 -24.49 19.21 -36.20
C LEU A 703 -23.58 18.04 -35.78
N PRO A 704 -23.47 16.97 -36.60
CA PRO A 704 -22.55 15.86 -36.36
C PRO A 704 -21.09 16.29 -36.47
N SER A 705 -20.20 15.59 -35.75
CA SER A 705 -18.75 15.73 -35.89
C SER A 705 -18.17 14.85 -37.00
N LEU A 706 -18.65 13.61 -37.13
CA LEU A 706 -18.15 12.59 -38.06
C LEU A 706 -19.29 12.00 -38.88
N ASP A 707 -19.06 11.86 -40.19
CA ASP A 707 -20.09 11.42 -41.15
C ASP A 707 -19.88 9.98 -41.67
N SER A 708 -18.79 9.30 -41.31
CA SER A 708 -18.47 7.96 -41.88
C SER A 708 -17.45 7.09 -41.13
N GLU A 709 -16.71 7.62 -40.15
CA GLU A 709 -15.73 6.83 -39.37
C GLU A 709 -16.34 6.39 -38.03
N CYS A 710 -16.36 5.08 -37.77
CA CYS A 710 -16.76 4.54 -36.47
C CYS A 710 -15.79 4.96 -35.36
N THR A 711 -16.33 5.14 -34.15
CA THR A 711 -15.56 5.47 -32.94
C THR A 711 -15.42 4.24 -32.05
N TYR A 712 -16.43 3.38 -32.02
CA TYR A 712 -16.37 2.03 -31.48
C TYR A 712 -16.48 1.04 -32.65
N CYS A 713 -15.46 0.20 -32.86
CA CYS A 713 -15.26 -0.50 -34.14
C CYS A 713 -14.81 -1.95 -33.96
N ILE A 714 -15.30 -2.83 -34.84
CA ILE A 714 -14.93 -4.26 -34.96
C ILE A 714 -13.43 -4.44 -35.24
N GLU A 715 -12.79 -3.47 -35.91
CA GLU A 715 -11.34 -3.50 -36.17
C GLU A 715 -10.49 -3.28 -34.91
N ASN A 716 -11.09 -2.81 -33.81
CA ASN A 716 -10.42 -2.64 -32.54
C ASN A 716 -10.47 -3.97 -31.76
N PRO A 717 -9.33 -4.63 -31.46
CA PRO A 717 -9.31 -5.92 -30.77
C PRO A 717 -9.74 -5.86 -29.29
N LEU A 718 -10.03 -4.68 -28.75
CA LEU A 718 -10.65 -4.49 -27.43
C LEU A 718 -12.16 -4.27 -27.48
N SER A 719 -12.74 -4.00 -28.66
CA SER A 719 -14.19 -3.92 -28.84
C SER A 719 -14.82 -5.31 -28.79
N ILE A 720 -16.01 -5.41 -28.20
CA ILE A 720 -16.81 -6.64 -28.13
C ILE A 720 -18.06 -6.59 -29.04
N ASP A 721 -18.15 -5.59 -29.93
CA ASP A 721 -19.28 -5.39 -30.84
C ASP A 721 -19.17 -6.25 -32.12
N ASP A 722 -20.31 -6.52 -32.76
CA ASP A 722 -20.37 -7.12 -34.10
C ASP A 722 -20.68 -6.08 -35.21
N VAL A 723 -20.93 -4.82 -34.83
CA VAL A 723 -21.15 -3.69 -35.73
C VAL A 723 -20.16 -2.52 -35.50
N ASN A 724 -19.90 -1.75 -36.56
CA ASN A 724 -19.08 -0.54 -36.48
C ASN A 724 -19.98 0.68 -36.21
N SER A 725 -19.72 1.41 -35.13
CA SER A 725 -20.64 2.37 -34.54
C SER A 725 -20.02 3.76 -34.36
N ILE A 726 -20.76 4.83 -34.69
CA ILE A 726 -20.41 6.20 -34.34
C ILE A 726 -21.21 6.57 -33.08
N ILE A 727 -20.58 6.57 -31.91
CA ILE A 727 -21.24 6.86 -30.61
C ILE A 727 -20.50 7.91 -29.76
N ASP A 728 -19.22 8.14 -30.05
CA ASP A 728 -18.46 9.28 -29.52
C ASP A 728 -18.66 10.48 -30.45
N HIS A 729 -19.07 11.62 -29.89
CA HIS A 729 -19.40 12.79 -30.69
C HIS A 729 -18.86 14.09 -30.09
N ILE A 730 -18.61 15.08 -30.95
CA ILE A 730 -18.52 16.49 -30.59
C ILE A 730 -19.58 17.24 -31.39
N LEU A 731 -20.81 17.22 -30.89
CA LEU A 731 -21.96 17.84 -31.53
C LEU A 731 -21.94 19.36 -31.31
N VAL A 732 -22.13 20.14 -32.38
CA VAL A 732 -22.09 21.61 -32.32
C VAL A 732 -23.40 22.22 -32.79
N ARG A 733 -24.00 23.07 -31.98
CA ARG A 733 -25.07 23.99 -32.39
C ARG A 733 -24.49 25.40 -32.58
N PRO A 734 -24.29 25.86 -33.82
CA PRO A 734 -23.71 27.18 -34.10
C PRO A 734 -24.72 28.32 -33.88
N PRO A 735 -24.27 29.54 -33.56
CA PRO A 735 -25.08 30.76 -33.63
C PRO A 735 -25.59 31.01 -35.06
N ALA A 736 -26.79 31.60 -35.18
CA ALA A 736 -27.47 31.79 -36.47
C ALA A 736 -26.70 32.59 -37.54
N ASN A 737 -25.75 33.44 -37.13
CA ASN A 737 -24.93 34.29 -38.02
C ASN A 737 -23.45 33.85 -38.07
N GLU A 738 -23.13 32.63 -37.65
CA GLU A 738 -21.75 32.15 -37.59
C GLU A 738 -21.23 31.64 -38.93
N ASN A 739 -20.06 32.14 -39.35
CA ASN A 739 -19.37 31.70 -40.56
C ASN A 739 -18.04 30.98 -40.25
N LYS A 740 -18.13 29.93 -39.42
CA LYS A 740 -16.98 29.07 -39.06
C LYS A 740 -17.04 27.73 -39.79
N LYS A 741 -15.87 27.18 -40.10
CA LYS A 741 -15.72 25.83 -40.63
C LYS A 741 -15.48 24.84 -39.49
N TYR A 742 -16.25 23.76 -39.53
CA TYR A 742 -16.11 22.59 -38.68
C TYR A 742 -15.49 21.45 -39.48
N SER A 743 -14.57 20.71 -38.87
CA SER A 743 -14.04 19.45 -39.40
C SER A 743 -13.53 18.59 -38.27
N ALA A 744 -14.06 17.38 -38.11
CA ALA A 744 -13.55 16.41 -37.15
C ALA A 744 -12.81 15.25 -37.83
N GLU A 745 -12.02 14.56 -37.02
CA GLU A 745 -11.22 13.40 -37.41
C GLU A 745 -11.16 12.39 -36.26
N ARG A 746 -11.13 11.09 -36.58
CA ARG A 746 -10.88 10.04 -35.60
C ARG A 746 -9.39 9.93 -35.26
N VAL A 747 -9.05 10.00 -33.97
CA VAL A 747 -7.68 9.98 -33.42
C VAL A 747 -7.40 8.71 -32.61
N PHE A 748 -6.16 8.57 -32.09
CA PHE A 748 -5.69 7.42 -31.29
C PHE A 748 -5.79 6.04 -31.97
N ARG A 749 -5.71 5.99 -33.30
CA ARG A 749 -5.77 4.76 -34.11
C ARG A 749 -4.59 3.79 -33.93
N ASN A 750 -3.50 4.25 -33.32
CA ASN A 750 -2.25 3.48 -33.22
C ASN A 750 -2.24 2.58 -31.98
N SER A 751 -1.75 1.35 -32.13
CA SER A 751 -1.46 0.47 -31.00
C SER A 751 -0.46 1.08 -30.02
N ILE A 752 -0.53 0.69 -28.74
CA ILE A 752 0.52 1.00 -27.77
C ILE A 752 1.86 0.40 -28.27
N PRO A 753 3.01 1.11 -28.18
CA PRO A 753 4.29 0.59 -28.65
C PRO A 753 4.66 -0.77 -28.04
N GLY A 754 4.79 -1.78 -28.89
CA GLY A 754 5.06 -3.18 -28.50
C GLY A 754 3.81 -4.07 -28.36
N GLU A 755 2.62 -3.48 -28.31
CA GLU A 755 1.34 -4.18 -28.19
C GLU A 755 0.60 -4.27 -29.53
N LYS A 756 -0.42 -5.14 -29.59
CA LYS A 756 -1.27 -5.31 -30.77
C LYS A 756 -2.57 -4.50 -30.74
N PHE A 757 -2.88 -3.87 -29.61
CA PHE A 757 -4.15 -3.17 -29.37
C PHE A 757 -3.95 -1.66 -29.15
N PRO A 758 -4.92 -0.81 -29.54
CA PRO A 758 -4.95 0.62 -29.21
C PRO A 758 -5.21 0.83 -27.70
N PRO A 759 -4.98 2.05 -27.17
CA PRO A 759 -5.09 2.32 -25.73
C PRO A 759 -6.50 2.19 -25.11
N SER A 760 -7.56 2.18 -25.93
CA SER A 760 -8.95 1.88 -25.56
C SER A 760 -9.62 1.15 -26.73
N ASP A 761 -10.66 0.42 -26.43
CA ASP A 761 -11.73 -0.08 -27.31
C ASP A 761 -12.46 1.01 -28.12
N HIS A 762 -12.50 2.24 -27.64
CA HIS A 762 -12.92 3.43 -28.38
C HIS A 762 -11.73 4.13 -29.06
N TYR A 763 -12.03 4.81 -30.17
CA TYR A 763 -11.17 5.82 -30.81
C TYR A 763 -11.69 7.23 -30.51
N GLY A 764 -10.79 8.15 -30.18
CA GLY A 764 -11.17 9.53 -29.86
C GLY A 764 -11.64 10.31 -31.09
N VAL A 765 -12.42 11.37 -30.85
CA VAL A 765 -12.88 12.31 -31.89
C VAL A 765 -12.31 13.68 -31.62
N GLN A 766 -11.52 14.23 -32.55
CA GLN A 766 -11.03 15.60 -32.49
C GLN A 766 -11.81 16.49 -33.47
N LEU A 767 -12.41 17.57 -32.97
CA LEU A 767 -13.04 18.62 -33.76
C LEU A 767 -12.13 19.85 -33.88
N ASN A 768 -11.94 20.35 -35.09
CA ASN A 768 -11.30 21.63 -35.37
C ASN A 768 -12.36 22.69 -35.73
N ILE A 769 -12.26 23.87 -35.13
CA ILE A 769 -13.17 25.01 -35.33
C ILE A 769 -12.35 26.21 -35.86
N GLY A 770 -12.45 26.49 -37.17
CA GLY A 770 -11.72 27.58 -37.83
C GLY A 770 -12.63 28.63 -38.47
N GLU A 771 -12.08 29.78 -38.85
CA GLU A 771 -12.80 30.78 -39.66
C GLU A 771 -12.83 30.42 -41.14
N TYR A 772 -13.75 31.03 -41.89
CA TYR A 772 -13.73 31.00 -43.35
C TYR A 772 -12.46 31.69 -43.89
N GLY A 773 -11.43 30.90 -44.15
CA GLY A 773 -10.28 31.39 -44.90
C GLY A 773 -10.75 31.84 -46.29
N THR A 774 -10.56 33.12 -46.61
CA THR A 774 -10.56 33.57 -48.01
C THR A 774 -9.66 32.62 -48.81
N PRO A 775 -10.11 32.11 -49.97
CA PRO A 775 -9.39 31.07 -50.67
C PRO A 775 -7.95 31.51 -50.92
N LYS A 776 -6.97 30.68 -50.55
CA LYS A 776 -5.56 30.92 -50.89
C LYS A 776 -5.51 31.10 -52.40
N LEU A 777 -5.22 32.32 -52.85
CA LEU A 777 -4.89 32.59 -54.25
C LEU A 777 -3.75 31.64 -54.63
N PRO A 778 -3.80 31.02 -55.83
CA PRO A 778 -2.79 30.07 -56.24
C PRO A 778 -1.42 30.74 -56.28
N TYR A 779 -0.40 29.95 -55.96
CA TYR A 779 1.03 30.27 -56.05
C TYR A 779 1.36 31.38 -57.08
N VAL A 780 1.84 32.51 -56.59
CA VAL A 780 2.56 33.50 -57.41
C VAL A 780 3.98 33.59 -56.86
N ASP A 781 4.92 33.00 -57.61
CA ASP A 781 6.34 33.08 -57.32
C ASP A 781 6.79 34.54 -57.25
N ASN A 782 7.30 34.97 -56.09
CA ASN A 782 7.79 36.33 -55.89
C ASN A 782 9.27 36.33 -55.49
N LEU A 783 10.11 36.13 -56.51
CA LEU A 783 11.56 36.39 -56.49
C LEU A 783 11.92 37.86 -56.17
N HIS A 784 10.93 38.74 -56.04
CA HIS A 784 11.09 40.20 -55.98
C HIS A 784 11.54 40.74 -54.62
N ASN A 785 11.27 40.03 -53.51
CA ASN A 785 11.65 40.50 -52.17
C ASN A 785 13.13 40.28 -51.82
N MET A 786 13.88 39.50 -52.61
CA MET A 786 15.28 39.20 -52.32
C MET A 786 16.25 40.28 -52.83
N LEU A 787 15.83 41.13 -53.78
CA LEU A 787 16.66 42.19 -54.37
C LEU A 787 16.75 43.47 -53.55
N ILE A 788 15.77 43.75 -52.68
CA ILE A 788 15.74 44.95 -51.84
C ILE A 788 16.71 44.83 -50.63
N LEU A 789 16.93 43.61 -50.14
CA LEU A 789 17.84 43.33 -49.02
C LEU A 789 19.34 43.43 -49.40
N GLN A 790 19.70 43.26 -50.69
CA GLN A 790 21.09 43.44 -51.13
C GLN A 790 21.53 44.89 -51.27
N HIS A 791 20.61 45.86 -51.41
CA HIS A 791 20.97 47.28 -51.53
C HIS A 791 21.25 47.97 -50.18
N TYR A 792 20.80 47.42 -49.06
CA TYR A 792 21.06 47.98 -47.72
C TYR A 792 22.34 47.45 -47.04
N MET A 793 23.00 46.44 -47.62
CA MET A 793 24.26 45.86 -47.11
C MET A 793 25.53 46.50 -47.70
N LEU A 794 25.41 47.59 -48.47
CA LEU A 794 26.51 48.29 -49.14
C LEU A 794 26.68 49.76 -48.70
N ILE A 795 25.89 50.22 -47.72
CA ILE A 795 26.01 51.55 -47.09
C ILE A 795 25.88 51.39 -45.55
N LEU A 796 26.71 50.52 -44.98
CA LEU A 796 27.09 50.39 -43.57
C LEU A 796 28.53 49.83 -43.51
#